data_AF-A0A2A9K0T4-F1
#
_entry.id   AF-A0A2A9K0T4-F1
#
_cell.length_a   1.000
_cell.length_b   1.000
_cell.length_c   1.000
_cell.angle_alpha   90.00
_cell.angle_beta   90.00
_cell.angle_gamma   90.00
#
_symmetry.space_group_name_H-M   'P 1'
#
loop_
_entity.id
_entity.type
_entity.pdbx_description
1 polymer ?
#
loop_
_entity_poly.entity_id
_entity_poly.type
_entity_poly.pdbx_seq_one_letter_code
_entity_poly.pdbx_strand_id
1 'polypeptide(L)'
;MTARIAVVGSALTRSALVADPRLSVPAGHFLARVSMAGLGTPPVEDADLTGVASDFRRELVRRDVDRMLVADLVRLDPDAIVVDVADERFALDVLPSGAVVTVSPEYLESAPPQDGRRRVPSGDEEHLALWVAGWRTFLSTLDAVGLRERLILHHGGMAVRTADGTPARHEAAILAAARYADRLADRAAQDLDPARVVRVDDAIRHAAPADDGTADPLALAPAAAAALAAGVVAVLDGRDPWEVDGLVDVSPDAEPAECAAPQAHAEPAAPQAPAESAAPEPSAPHRDVVESDYANYGVDPVRWESAEEFAASGFGPGLHILPLPDGNHLDLIIRGDLGGVGERESVVVFLTGAMSQRNSVAPPFFAGRRLTYELGIPWVAVSDPSMQLADDLLLGWYTGSPGSQAHATLLAALRALADGLDRDLLLVGGSGGGFAALRLNEELEGRSSVFAWNPQTDLLDYHPPTVRDYLRTLFPGEDLDPGSEREAVEARLAEEGIGHRVGTLDAGRRVVVFQNAGDHHVEGHLLPLVHRTPGMTGGPRRFATDAEHQVRIATWGAGHAALPAHVTARAVDAMRRGHSASTVATDIDALLAHERGDDSDGPDVLVTAEPGGLSRVDWAAFPGEADDGHACTLSRMLGEDVVDQVEHIGPPVVLPRLDEGEHWRLEAFDARGRRVHEIHVDGRGDPVPSGGMGGSARPRRARQ
;
A
#
# COMPACT_ATOMS: atom_id res chain seq x y z
N MET A 1 -1.92 -25.44 -31.41
CA MET A 1 -1.93 -26.69 -30.62
C MET A 1 -2.69 -26.40 -29.35
N THR A 2 -3.41 -27.38 -28.79
CA THR A 2 -4.09 -27.21 -27.49
C THR A 2 -3.09 -27.50 -26.37
N ALA A 3 -2.88 -26.56 -25.47
CA ALA A 3 -1.97 -26.71 -24.34
C ALA A 3 -2.59 -27.59 -23.24
N ARG A 4 -1.79 -28.48 -22.65
CA ARG A 4 -2.17 -29.33 -21.52
C ARG A 4 -1.77 -28.66 -20.22
N ILE A 5 -2.76 -28.26 -19.44
CA ILE A 5 -2.57 -27.52 -18.20
C ILE A 5 -2.79 -28.44 -17.02
N ALA A 6 -1.83 -28.45 -16.08
CA ALA A 6 -2.03 -28.98 -14.74
C ALA A 6 -2.62 -27.89 -13.85
N VAL A 7 -3.76 -28.17 -13.22
CA VAL A 7 -4.39 -27.26 -12.25
C VAL A 7 -4.15 -27.84 -10.87
N VAL A 8 -3.40 -27.11 -10.04
CA VAL A 8 -3.20 -27.42 -8.62
C VAL A 8 -4.07 -26.46 -7.82
N GLY A 9 -5.11 -26.96 -7.18
CA GLY A 9 -6.12 -26.11 -6.54
C GLY A 9 -7.53 -26.59 -6.85
N SER A 10 -8.41 -25.69 -7.25
CA SER A 10 -9.85 -25.91 -7.19
C SER A 10 -10.53 -26.03 -8.55
N ALA A 11 -11.80 -26.43 -8.52
CA ALA A 11 -12.66 -26.49 -9.70
C ALA A 11 -12.90 -25.12 -10.34
N LEU A 12 -12.68 -24.04 -9.59
CA LEU A 12 -12.82 -22.65 -10.03
C LEU A 12 -11.91 -22.37 -11.22
N THR A 13 -10.60 -22.58 -11.04
CA THR A 13 -9.61 -22.40 -12.10
C THR A 13 -9.84 -23.38 -13.23
N ARG A 14 -10.04 -24.67 -12.91
CA ARG A 14 -10.24 -25.70 -13.92
C ARG A 14 -11.39 -25.35 -14.87
N SER A 15 -12.53 -24.93 -14.33
CA SER A 15 -13.74 -24.66 -15.12
C SER A 15 -13.58 -23.44 -16.01
N ALA A 16 -12.87 -22.41 -15.52
CA ALA A 16 -12.54 -21.25 -16.32
C ALA A 16 -11.59 -21.59 -17.48
N LEU A 17 -10.52 -22.36 -17.24
CA LEU A 17 -9.55 -22.69 -18.28
C LEU A 17 -10.13 -23.57 -19.39
N VAL A 18 -10.99 -24.54 -19.07
CA VAL A 18 -11.58 -25.43 -20.09
C VAL A 18 -12.65 -24.75 -20.95
N ALA A 19 -13.02 -23.50 -20.64
CA ALA A 19 -13.90 -22.70 -21.48
C ALA A 19 -13.18 -22.19 -22.75
N ASP A 20 -11.85 -22.07 -22.74
CA ASP A 20 -11.06 -21.70 -23.91
C ASP A 20 -10.57 -22.95 -24.67
N PRO A 21 -10.88 -23.11 -25.97
CA PRO A 21 -10.53 -24.30 -26.75
C PRO A 21 -9.01 -24.48 -26.97
N ARG A 22 -8.19 -23.46 -26.69
CA ARG A 22 -6.73 -23.54 -26.76
C ARG A 22 -6.13 -24.21 -25.53
N LEU A 23 -6.89 -24.32 -24.44
CA LEU A 23 -6.47 -24.94 -23.20
C LEU A 23 -7.19 -26.26 -22.98
N SER A 24 -6.51 -27.21 -22.35
CA SER A 24 -7.09 -28.48 -21.92
C SER A 24 -6.59 -28.83 -20.53
N VAL A 25 -7.50 -29.30 -19.67
CA VAL A 25 -7.16 -29.87 -18.38
C VAL A 25 -7.59 -31.35 -18.39
N PRO A 26 -6.72 -32.27 -18.86
CA PRO A 26 -7.03 -33.69 -18.84
C PRO A 26 -7.37 -34.16 -17.42
N ALA A 27 -8.17 -35.21 -17.27
CA ALA A 27 -8.66 -35.65 -15.96
C ALA A 27 -7.54 -35.88 -14.92
N GLY A 28 -6.40 -36.43 -15.35
CA GLY A 28 -5.24 -36.66 -14.47
C GLY A 28 -4.45 -35.39 -14.11
N HIS A 29 -4.70 -34.27 -14.79
CA HIS A 29 -4.03 -32.98 -14.59
C HIS A 29 -4.79 -32.06 -13.63
N PHE A 30 -5.93 -32.50 -13.09
CA PHE A 30 -6.62 -31.82 -12.01
C PHE A 30 -6.16 -32.37 -10.66
N LEU A 31 -5.35 -31.58 -9.96
CA LEU A 31 -4.64 -31.91 -8.73
C LEU A 31 -5.24 -31.10 -7.56
N ALA A 32 -6.48 -31.43 -7.21
CA ALA A 32 -7.24 -30.76 -6.14
C ALA A 32 -7.06 -31.44 -4.79
N ARG A 33 -7.50 -30.76 -3.72
CA ARG A 33 -7.45 -31.24 -2.31
C ARG A 33 -6.05 -31.46 -1.76
N VAL A 34 -5.04 -30.88 -2.40
CA VAL A 34 -3.66 -30.90 -1.92
C VAL A 34 -3.29 -29.49 -1.48
N SER A 35 -3.33 -29.24 -0.18
CA SER A 35 -2.80 -28.01 0.38
C SER A 35 -1.27 -27.96 0.23
N MET A 36 -0.73 -26.78 -0.07
CA MET A 36 0.73 -26.62 -0.06
C MET A 36 1.32 -26.96 1.31
N ALA A 37 0.58 -26.75 2.39
CA ALA A 37 1.01 -27.02 3.76
C ALA A 37 1.46 -28.46 4.03
N GLY A 38 0.98 -29.42 3.25
CA GLY A 38 1.43 -30.82 3.33
C GLY A 38 2.83 -31.05 2.77
N LEU A 39 3.31 -30.18 1.88
CA LEU A 39 4.60 -30.34 1.21
C LEU A 39 5.76 -30.11 2.18
N GLY A 40 6.74 -31.00 2.13
CA GLY A 40 7.87 -31.01 3.08
C GLY A 40 7.57 -31.72 4.40
N THR A 41 6.35 -32.22 4.59
CA THR A 41 5.97 -33.08 5.73
C THR A 41 5.98 -34.56 5.31
N PRO A 42 6.16 -35.51 6.24
CA PRO A 42 6.13 -36.93 5.90
C PRO A 42 4.75 -37.35 5.33
N PRO A 43 4.70 -38.42 4.52
CA PRO A 43 3.44 -39.03 4.11
C PRO A 43 2.73 -39.67 5.31
N VAL A 44 1.43 -39.93 5.17
CA VAL A 44 0.66 -40.67 6.19
C VAL A 44 0.89 -42.16 6.00
N GLU A 45 1.41 -42.83 7.02
CA GLU A 45 1.58 -44.28 7.02
C GLU A 45 0.23 -44.99 7.12
N ASP A 46 0.03 -46.05 6.31
CA ASP A 46 -1.15 -46.95 6.35
C ASP A 46 -2.52 -46.24 6.31
N ALA A 47 -2.66 -45.19 5.50
CA ALA A 47 -3.92 -44.47 5.34
C ALA A 47 -5.06 -45.38 4.82
N ASP A 48 -6.09 -45.59 5.65
CA ASP A 48 -7.29 -46.33 5.26
C ASP A 48 -8.24 -45.43 4.46
N LEU A 49 -8.34 -45.69 3.16
CA LEU A 49 -9.23 -44.97 2.24
C LEU A 49 -10.45 -45.80 1.81
N THR A 50 -10.72 -46.94 2.46
CA THR A 50 -11.81 -47.84 2.05
C THR A 50 -13.20 -47.22 2.20
N GLY A 51 -13.35 -46.26 3.11
CA GLY A 51 -14.59 -45.50 3.34
C GLY A 51 -14.97 -44.52 2.21
N VAL A 52 -14.02 -44.14 1.34
CA VAL A 52 -14.26 -43.18 0.26
C VAL A 52 -14.85 -43.88 -0.95
N ALA A 53 -16.04 -43.43 -1.39
CA ALA A 53 -16.93 -44.21 -2.25
C ALA A 53 -16.47 -44.42 -3.71
N SER A 54 -15.55 -43.61 -4.25
CA SER A 54 -15.12 -43.70 -5.65
C SER A 54 -13.59 -43.63 -5.83
N ASP A 55 -13.08 -44.29 -6.87
CA ASP A 55 -11.64 -44.31 -7.19
C ASP A 55 -11.09 -42.92 -7.43
N PHE A 56 -11.85 -42.06 -8.12
CA PHE A 56 -11.46 -40.67 -8.34
C PHE A 56 -11.30 -39.89 -7.03
N ARG A 57 -12.27 -40.01 -6.10
CA ARG A 57 -12.21 -39.32 -4.80
C ARG A 57 -11.13 -39.89 -3.89
N ARG A 58 -10.94 -41.22 -3.91
CA ARG A 58 -9.80 -41.88 -3.26
C ARG A 58 -8.48 -41.31 -3.75
N GLU A 59 -8.34 -41.12 -5.05
CA GLU A 59 -7.11 -40.57 -5.64
C GLU A 59 -6.82 -39.13 -5.20
N LEU A 60 -7.85 -38.29 -5.00
CA LEU A 60 -7.67 -36.94 -4.46
C LEU A 60 -7.03 -36.96 -3.07
N VAL A 61 -7.57 -37.79 -2.17
CA VAL A 61 -7.02 -37.94 -0.81
C VAL A 61 -5.64 -38.57 -0.86
N ARG A 62 -5.49 -39.63 -1.67
CA ARG A 62 -4.24 -40.38 -1.81
C ARG A 62 -3.08 -39.48 -2.22
N ARG A 63 -3.30 -38.58 -3.17
CA ARG A 63 -2.26 -37.63 -3.60
C ARG A 63 -1.75 -36.74 -2.49
N ASP A 64 -2.64 -36.29 -1.62
CA ASP A 64 -2.28 -35.44 -0.49
C ASP A 64 -1.52 -36.25 0.55
N VAL A 65 -2.09 -37.38 1.01
CA VAL A 65 -1.49 -38.20 2.08
C VAL A 65 -0.17 -38.86 1.69
N ASP A 66 -0.01 -39.25 0.42
CA ASP A 66 1.21 -39.88 -0.10
C ASP A 66 2.23 -38.84 -0.63
N ARG A 67 1.92 -37.54 -0.58
CA ARG A 67 2.77 -36.44 -1.11
C ARG A 67 3.11 -36.58 -2.59
N MET A 68 2.14 -36.99 -3.40
CA MET A 68 2.37 -37.30 -4.81
C MET A 68 2.43 -36.08 -5.74
N LEU A 69 2.09 -34.88 -5.26
CA LEU A 69 1.89 -33.69 -6.11
C LEU A 69 3.03 -33.47 -7.13
N VAL A 70 4.27 -33.35 -6.65
CA VAL A 70 5.40 -33.05 -7.54
C VAL A 70 5.75 -34.25 -8.43
N ALA A 71 5.64 -35.48 -7.91
CA ALA A 71 5.85 -36.69 -8.70
C ALA A 71 4.82 -36.80 -9.85
N ASP A 72 3.57 -36.43 -9.59
CA ASP A 72 2.52 -36.36 -10.60
C ASP A 72 2.82 -35.27 -11.63
N LEU A 73 3.23 -34.06 -11.22
CA LEU A 73 3.61 -32.99 -12.15
C LEU A 73 4.75 -33.41 -13.09
N VAL A 74 5.80 -34.05 -12.56
CA VAL A 74 6.91 -34.58 -13.36
C VAL A 74 6.44 -35.66 -14.32
N ARG A 75 5.57 -36.58 -13.87
CA ARG A 75 5.06 -37.68 -14.70
C ARG A 75 4.12 -37.19 -15.81
N LEU A 76 3.31 -36.17 -15.53
CA LEU A 76 2.32 -35.63 -16.46
C LEU A 76 2.96 -34.72 -17.51
N ASP A 77 4.10 -34.09 -17.16
CA ASP A 77 4.86 -33.14 -17.98
C ASP A 77 3.93 -32.12 -18.68
N PRO A 78 3.20 -31.28 -17.91
CA PRO A 78 2.24 -30.34 -18.46
C PRO A 78 2.93 -29.16 -19.14
N ASP A 79 2.25 -28.53 -20.10
CA ASP A 79 2.74 -27.33 -20.79
C ASP A 79 2.78 -26.12 -19.83
N ALA A 80 1.82 -26.03 -18.90
CA ALA A 80 1.85 -25.11 -17.76
C ALA A 80 1.18 -25.70 -16.51
N ILE A 81 1.55 -25.16 -15.35
CA ILE A 81 1.04 -25.50 -14.03
C ILE A 81 0.35 -24.25 -13.49
N VAL A 82 -0.98 -24.24 -13.45
CA VAL A 82 -1.75 -23.13 -12.88
C VAL A 82 -2.11 -23.48 -11.44
N VAL A 83 -1.65 -22.68 -10.49
CA VAL A 83 -1.94 -22.82 -9.07
C VAL A 83 -3.03 -21.82 -8.68
N ASP A 84 -4.06 -22.28 -7.99
CA ASP A 84 -4.93 -21.42 -7.19
C ASP A 84 -4.97 -21.89 -5.73
N VAL A 85 -5.28 -20.96 -4.84
CA VAL A 85 -5.28 -21.17 -3.39
C VAL A 85 -6.69 -21.28 -2.82
N ALA A 86 -7.71 -21.48 -3.65
CA ALA A 86 -9.10 -21.56 -3.18
C ALA A 86 -9.37 -22.83 -2.35
N ASP A 87 -8.62 -23.91 -2.59
CA ASP A 87 -8.71 -25.13 -1.78
C ASP A 87 -8.08 -24.97 -0.38
N GLU A 88 -7.33 -23.89 -0.12
CA GLU A 88 -6.80 -23.56 1.21
C GLU A 88 -7.88 -23.06 2.19
N ARG A 89 -9.14 -23.03 1.73
CA ARG A 89 -10.34 -22.87 2.58
C ARG A 89 -10.61 -24.07 3.50
N PHE A 90 -9.96 -25.21 3.26
CA PHE A 90 -10.08 -26.38 4.13
C PHE A 90 -9.13 -26.26 5.32
N ALA A 91 -9.59 -26.71 6.48
CA ALA A 91 -8.70 -26.87 7.62
C ALA A 91 -7.64 -27.96 7.35
N LEU A 92 -6.60 -28.02 8.17
CA LEU A 92 -5.54 -29.02 8.13
C LEU A 92 -5.59 -29.91 9.37
N ASP A 93 -5.16 -31.14 9.24
CA ASP A 93 -4.89 -32.03 10.36
C ASP A 93 -3.38 -32.28 10.46
N VAL A 94 -2.81 -31.97 11.62
CA VAL A 94 -1.43 -32.31 11.99
C VAL A 94 -1.46 -33.60 12.80
N LEU A 95 -0.85 -34.65 12.26
CA LEU A 95 -0.77 -35.96 12.89
C LEU A 95 0.43 -36.04 13.85
N PRO A 96 0.43 -36.96 14.84
CA PRO A 96 1.59 -37.19 15.71
C PRO A 96 2.90 -37.51 14.97
N SER A 97 2.82 -38.06 13.76
CA SER A 97 3.97 -38.32 12.89
C SER A 97 4.59 -37.03 12.32
N GLY A 98 3.94 -35.88 12.46
CA GLY A 98 4.29 -34.62 11.81
C GLY A 98 3.72 -34.45 10.41
N ALA A 99 2.95 -35.44 9.90
CA ALA A 99 2.26 -35.32 8.62
C ALA A 99 1.12 -34.28 8.72
N VAL A 100 1.03 -33.38 7.73
CA VAL A 100 -0.03 -32.37 7.62
C VAL A 100 -0.97 -32.72 6.48
N VAL A 101 -2.26 -32.91 6.75
CA VAL A 101 -3.24 -33.41 5.76
C VAL A 101 -4.38 -32.41 5.58
N THR A 102 -4.78 -32.18 4.34
CA THR A 102 -5.93 -31.34 3.99
C THR A 102 -7.22 -32.01 4.44
N VAL A 103 -8.02 -31.31 5.24
CA VAL A 103 -9.29 -31.82 5.73
C VAL A 103 -10.40 -31.59 4.69
N SER A 104 -10.23 -32.26 3.56
CA SER A 104 -11.22 -32.33 2.49
C SER A 104 -12.45 -33.17 2.90
N PRO A 105 -13.61 -32.96 2.26
CA PRO A 105 -14.78 -33.82 2.47
C PRO A 105 -14.48 -35.31 2.23
N GLU A 106 -13.66 -35.61 1.22
CA GLU A 106 -13.23 -36.96 0.90
C GLU A 106 -12.36 -37.57 2.00
N TYR A 107 -11.45 -36.79 2.59
CA TYR A 107 -10.63 -37.27 3.71
C TYR A 107 -11.48 -37.57 4.95
N LEU A 108 -12.52 -36.79 5.21
CA LEU A 108 -13.44 -37.07 6.33
C LEU A 108 -14.21 -38.38 6.16
N GLU A 109 -14.53 -38.78 4.92
CA GLU A 109 -15.15 -40.08 4.62
C GLU A 109 -14.25 -41.27 4.95
N SER A 110 -12.93 -41.07 5.00
CA SER A 110 -11.95 -42.10 5.31
C SER A 110 -11.81 -42.39 6.81
N ALA A 111 -12.64 -41.76 7.66
CA ALA A 111 -12.59 -41.88 9.12
C ALA A 111 -11.16 -41.69 9.69
N PRO A 112 -10.57 -40.50 9.51
CA PRO A 112 -9.16 -40.27 9.77
C PRO A 112 -8.78 -40.53 11.24
N PRO A 113 -7.52 -40.86 11.55
CA PRO A 113 -7.07 -41.16 12.91
C PRO A 113 -7.45 -40.04 13.88
N GLN A 114 -8.09 -40.39 14.99
CA GLN A 114 -8.52 -39.38 15.99
C GLN A 114 -7.50 -39.17 17.10
N ASP A 115 -6.67 -40.17 17.38
CA ASP A 115 -5.73 -40.13 18.51
C ASP A 115 -4.53 -39.23 18.20
N GLY A 116 -4.24 -38.30 19.11
CA GLY A 116 -3.13 -37.34 18.99
C GLY A 116 -3.19 -36.36 17.80
N ARG A 117 -4.24 -36.41 16.97
CA ARG A 117 -4.45 -35.49 15.84
C ARG A 117 -4.81 -34.09 16.33
N ARG A 118 -4.19 -33.08 15.75
CA ARG A 118 -4.51 -31.67 16.00
C ARG A 118 -5.08 -31.02 14.75
N ARG A 119 -6.27 -30.42 14.88
CA ARG A 119 -6.93 -29.67 13.80
C ARG A 119 -6.42 -28.23 13.79
N VAL A 120 -5.99 -27.75 12.62
CA VAL A 120 -5.61 -26.36 12.37
C VAL A 120 -6.67 -25.76 11.43
N PRO A 121 -7.54 -24.86 11.93
CA PRO A 121 -8.52 -24.16 11.11
C PRO A 121 -7.90 -23.43 9.90
N SER A 122 -8.65 -23.35 8.80
CA SER A 122 -8.30 -22.47 7.67
C SER A 122 -8.34 -21.02 8.13
N GLY A 123 -7.35 -20.22 7.72
CA GLY A 123 -7.25 -18.81 8.09
C GLY A 123 -6.39 -18.53 9.32
N ASP A 124 -6.05 -19.55 10.11
CA ASP A 124 -5.18 -19.40 11.28
C ASP A 124 -3.72 -19.11 10.87
N GLU A 125 -2.98 -18.41 11.73
CA GLU A 125 -1.57 -18.11 11.48
C GLU A 125 -0.71 -19.37 11.36
N GLU A 126 -1.04 -20.43 12.10
CA GLU A 126 -0.39 -21.73 11.94
C GLU A 126 -0.65 -22.32 10.55
N HIS A 127 -1.87 -22.17 10.02
CA HIS A 127 -2.20 -22.60 8.66
C HIS A 127 -1.32 -21.84 7.66
N LEU A 128 -1.19 -20.52 7.82
CA LEU A 128 -0.33 -19.70 6.95
C LEU A 128 1.14 -20.14 7.05
N ALA A 129 1.66 -20.34 8.25
CA ALA A 129 3.06 -20.73 8.45
C ALA A 129 3.37 -22.08 7.79
N LEU A 130 2.51 -23.09 7.99
CA LEU A 130 2.64 -24.39 7.34
C LEU A 130 2.54 -24.26 5.82
N TRP A 131 1.58 -23.47 5.33
CA TRP A 131 1.40 -23.22 3.91
C TRP A 131 2.62 -22.55 3.28
N VAL A 132 3.21 -21.52 3.90
CA VAL A 132 4.40 -20.81 3.39
C VAL A 132 5.62 -21.73 3.36
N ALA A 133 5.81 -22.57 4.37
CA ALA A 133 6.88 -23.57 4.40
C ALA A 133 6.71 -24.59 3.25
N GLY A 134 5.48 -25.04 3.05
CA GLY A 134 5.09 -25.93 1.96
C GLY A 134 5.26 -25.31 0.58
N TRP A 135 4.85 -24.05 0.40
CA TRP A 135 5.04 -23.28 -0.83
C TRP A 135 6.52 -23.14 -1.18
N ARG A 136 7.38 -22.76 -0.23
CA ARG A 136 8.84 -22.71 -0.46
C ARG A 136 9.40 -24.07 -0.86
N THR A 137 8.92 -25.14 -0.23
CA THR A 137 9.30 -26.51 -0.59
C THR A 137 8.84 -26.87 -2.00
N PHE A 138 7.62 -26.47 -2.37
CA PHE A 138 7.08 -26.65 -3.71
C PHE A 138 7.97 -25.99 -4.76
N LEU A 139 8.30 -24.70 -4.58
CA LEU A 139 9.13 -23.95 -5.51
C LEU A 139 10.52 -24.59 -5.67
N SER A 140 11.18 -24.88 -4.55
CA SER A 140 12.48 -25.55 -4.54
C SER A 140 12.46 -26.91 -5.25
N THR A 141 11.38 -27.68 -5.08
CA THR A 141 11.23 -28.97 -5.76
C THR A 141 10.96 -28.78 -7.25
N LEU A 142 10.16 -27.79 -7.66
CA LEU A 142 9.93 -27.44 -9.06
C LEU A 142 11.21 -26.96 -9.75
N ASP A 143 12.05 -26.18 -9.06
CA ASP A 143 13.38 -25.78 -9.53
C ASP A 143 14.25 -27.01 -9.79
N ALA A 144 14.30 -27.94 -8.82
CA ALA A 144 15.11 -29.15 -8.92
C ALA A 144 14.72 -30.07 -10.09
N VAL A 145 13.44 -30.07 -10.49
CA VAL A 145 12.92 -30.88 -11.61
C VAL A 145 12.72 -30.09 -12.91
N GLY A 146 13.10 -28.81 -12.95
CA GLY A 146 13.03 -27.97 -14.15
C GLY A 146 11.62 -27.59 -14.59
N LEU A 147 10.66 -27.54 -13.65
CA LEU A 147 9.27 -27.17 -13.90
C LEU A 147 8.90 -25.76 -13.42
N ARG A 148 9.82 -25.06 -12.73
CA ARG A 148 9.60 -23.72 -12.18
C ARG A 148 9.02 -22.73 -13.19
N GLU A 149 9.62 -22.65 -14.38
CA GLU A 149 9.24 -21.71 -15.44
C GLU A 149 7.84 -21.96 -16.02
N ARG A 150 7.25 -23.12 -15.74
CA ARG A 150 5.90 -23.47 -16.20
C ARG A 150 4.81 -23.08 -15.21
N LEU A 151 5.19 -22.56 -14.04
CA LEU A 151 4.28 -22.17 -12.97
C LEU A 151 3.60 -20.84 -13.29
N ILE A 152 2.28 -20.82 -13.14
CA ILE A 152 1.42 -19.65 -13.28
C ILE A 152 0.56 -19.57 -12.02
N LEU A 153 0.49 -18.40 -11.40
CA LEU A 153 -0.40 -18.15 -10.28
C LEU A 153 -1.71 -17.53 -10.77
N HIS A 154 -2.83 -18.14 -10.42
CA HIS A 154 -4.14 -17.53 -10.51
C HIS A 154 -4.41 -16.70 -9.24
N HIS A 155 -4.54 -15.39 -9.40
CA HIS A 155 -4.89 -14.43 -8.36
C HIS A 155 -6.28 -13.81 -8.66
N GLY A 156 -7.06 -13.46 -7.63
CA GLY A 156 -8.40 -12.91 -7.82
C GLY A 156 -9.47 -13.98 -8.11
N GLY A 157 -9.37 -15.14 -7.48
CA GLY A 157 -10.19 -16.32 -7.81
C GLY A 157 -11.60 -16.31 -7.20
N MET A 158 -11.73 -16.53 -5.89
CA MET A 158 -13.04 -16.73 -5.25
C MET A 158 -13.87 -15.45 -5.22
N ALA A 159 -15.11 -15.50 -5.70
CA ALA A 159 -16.06 -14.40 -5.63
C ALA A 159 -17.24 -14.74 -4.69
N VAL A 160 -17.73 -13.75 -3.95
CA VAL A 160 -18.76 -13.95 -2.92
C VAL A 160 -20.17 -13.68 -3.45
N ARG A 161 -20.28 -12.91 -4.54
CA ARG A 161 -21.53 -12.47 -5.15
C ARG A 161 -21.49 -12.64 -6.66
N THR A 162 -22.65 -12.89 -7.27
CA THR A 162 -22.86 -12.77 -8.71
C THR A 162 -22.85 -11.29 -9.15
N ALA A 163 -22.81 -11.05 -10.46
CA ALA A 163 -22.78 -9.69 -11.03
C ALA A 163 -24.02 -8.84 -10.68
N ASP A 164 -25.17 -9.47 -10.42
CA ASP A 164 -26.39 -8.78 -9.97
C ASP A 164 -26.46 -8.60 -8.44
N GLY A 165 -25.39 -8.97 -7.72
CA GLY A 165 -25.28 -8.82 -6.27
C GLY A 165 -25.83 -9.98 -5.45
N THR A 166 -26.34 -11.06 -6.07
CA THR A 166 -26.83 -12.25 -5.36
C THR A 166 -25.70 -12.93 -4.57
N PRO A 167 -25.85 -13.17 -3.26
CA PRO A 167 -24.77 -13.71 -2.43
C PRO A 167 -24.65 -15.23 -2.48
N ALA A 168 -23.48 -15.72 -2.11
CA ALA A 168 -23.23 -17.14 -1.86
C ALA A 168 -23.90 -17.60 -0.57
N ARG A 169 -24.19 -18.90 -0.47
CA ARG A 169 -24.56 -19.50 0.81
C ARG A 169 -23.44 -19.31 1.82
N HIS A 170 -23.80 -19.00 3.07
CA HIS A 170 -22.84 -18.72 4.13
C HIS A 170 -21.83 -17.62 3.74
N GLU A 171 -22.34 -16.54 3.11
CA GLU A 171 -21.57 -15.41 2.60
C GLU A 171 -20.39 -14.99 3.47
N ALA A 172 -20.58 -14.82 4.79
CA ALA A 172 -19.51 -14.42 5.69
C ALA A 172 -18.33 -15.42 5.72
N ALA A 173 -18.60 -16.72 5.72
CA ALA A 173 -17.57 -17.75 5.71
C ALA A 173 -16.86 -17.83 4.35
N ILE A 174 -17.60 -17.63 3.25
CA ILE A 174 -17.03 -17.56 1.90
C ILE A 174 -16.17 -16.30 1.72
N LEU A 175 -16.61 -15.16 2.26
CA LEU A 175 -15.84 -13.92 2.27
C LEU A 175 -14.53 -14.08 3.07
N ALA A 176 -14.59 -14.71 4.24
CA ALA A 176 -13.39 -15.00 5.03
C ALA A 176 -12.43 -15.91 4.27
N ALA A 177 -12.93 -16.97 3.64
CA ALA A 177 -12.13 -17.87 2.80
C ALA A 177 -11.53 -17.15 1.58
N ALA A 178 -12.30 -16.30 0.89
CA ALA A 178 -11.84 -15.53 -0.26
C ALA A 178 -10.73 -14.53 0.14
N ARG A 179 -10.89 -13.81 1.26
CA ARG A 179 -9.85 -12.92 1.79
C ARG A 179 -8.58 -13.66 2.17
N TYR A 180 -8.72 -14.85 2.77
CA TYR A 180 -7.58 -15.67 3.12
C TYR A 180 -6.86 -16.20 1.87
N ALA A 181 -7.61 -16.66 0.87
CA ALA A 181 -7.08 -17.04 -0.43
C ALA A 181 -6.30 -15.87 -1.08
N ASP A 182 -6.85 -14.65 -1.08
CA ASP A 182 -6.14 -13.48 -1.62
C ASP A 182 -4.85 -13.19 -0.85
N ARG A 183 -4.84 -13.29 0.49
CA ARG A 183 -3.63 -13.17 1.32
C ARG A 183 -2.55 -14.19 0.94
N LEU A 184 -2.94 -15.45 0.68
CA LEU A 184 -2.00 -16.50 0.23
C LEU A 184 -1.50 -16.24 -1.19
N ALA A 185 -2.37 -15.79 -2.09
CA ALA A 185 -2.00 -15.44 -3.46
C ALA A 185 -1.04 -14.24 -3.50
N ASP A 186 -1.27 -13.19 -2.69
CA ASP A 186 -0.36 -12.05 -2.54
C ASP A 186 1.02 -12.49 -2.07
N ARG A 187 1.07 -13.42 -1.10
CA ARG A 187 2.32 -13.98 -0.63
C ARG A 187 3.03 -14.82 -1.70
N ALA A 188 2.31 -15.67 -2.44
CA ALA A 188 2.89 -16.46 -3.53
C ALA A 188 3.40 -15.58 -4.68
N ALA A 189 2.67 -14.52 -5.03
CA ALA A 189 3.02 -13.60 -6.11
C ALA A 189 4.39 -12.96 -5.88
N GLN A 190 4.76 -12.68 -4.62
CA GLN A 190 6.07 -12.13 -4.26
C GLN A 190 7.26 -13.06 -4.63
N ASP A 191 7.01 -14.36 -4.78
CA ASP A 191 8.04 -15.34 -5.13
C ASP A 191 8.04 -15.64 -6.64
N LEU A 192 7.24 -14.96 -7.47
CA LEU A 192 7.10 -15.22 -8.90
C LEU A 192 7.44 -13.98 -9.74
N ASP A 193 7.84 -14.21 -10.98
CA ASP A 193 7.87 -13.16 -11.99
C ASP A 193 6.42 -12.63 -12.17
N PRO A 194 6.17 -11.31 -12.14
CA PRO A 194 4.86 -10.73 -12.39
C PRO A 194 4.20 -11.25 -13.69
N ALA A 195 4.99 -11.52 -14.74
CA ALA A 195 4.50 -12.09 -16.00
C ALA A 195 3.95 -13.53 -15.86
N ARG A 196 4.11 -14.16 -14.70
CA ARG A 196 3.54 -15.47 -14.34
C ARG A 196 2.35 -15.36 -13.39
N VAL A 197 1.90 -14.15 -13.07
CA VAL A 197 0.75 -13.92 -12.19
C VAL A 197 -0.41 -13.40 -13.03
N VAL A 198 -1.51 -14.16 -13.04
CA VAL A 198 -2.74 -13.81 -13.75
C VAL A 198 -3.77 -13.38 -12.70
N ARG A 199 -3.90 -12.07 -12.51
CA ARG A 199 -4.83 -11.47 -11.53
C ARG A 199 -6.09 -10.97 -12.21
N VAL A 200 -7.23 -11.57 -11.89
CA VAL A 200 -8.54 -11.09 -12.35
C VAL A 200 -8.91 -9.80 -11.62
N ASP A 201 -9.40 -8.80 -12.36
CA ASP A 201 -9.85 -7.53 -11.81
C ASP A 201 -11.12 -7.71 -10.95
N ASP A 202 -11.10 -7.12 -9.76
CA ASP A 202 -12.22 -7.15 -8.82
C ASP A 202 -13.51 -6.58 -9.43
N ALA A 203 -13.41 -5.67 -10.40
CA ALA A 203 -14.54 -5.10 -11.14
C ALA A 203 -15.32 -6.14 -11.96
N ILE A 204 -14.67 -7.23 -12.39
CA ILE A 204 -15.30 -8.32 -13.14
C ILE A 204 -15.35 -9.64 -12.38
N ARG A 205 -14.71 -9.70 -11.20
CA ARG A 205 -14.61 -10.86 -10.31
C ARG A 205 -15.95 -11.17 -9.65
N HIS A 206 -16.85 -11.75 -10.43
CA HIS A 206 -18.15 -12.20 -9.98
C HIS A 206 -18.25 -13.73 -10.02
N ALA A 207 -19.03 -14.28 -9.11
CA ALA A 207 -19.39 -15.69 -9.12
C ALA A 207 -20.43 -15.99 -10.21
N ALA A 208 -20.39 -17.20 -10.75
CA ALA A 208 -21.47 -17.73 -11.56
C ALA A 208 -22.65 -18.15 -10.65
N PRO A 209 -23.90 -18.15 -11.16
CA PRO A 209 -25.04 -18.67 -10.41
C PRO A 209 -24.94 -20.19 -10.25
N ALA A 210 -25.21 -20.68 -9.04
CA ALA A 210 -25.38 -22.08 -8.71
C ALA A 210 -26.79 -22.59 -9.12
N ASP A 211 -26.96 -23.91 -9.18
CA ASP A 211 -28.24 -24.57 -9.52
C ASP A 211 -29.41 -24.17 -8.61
N ASP A 212 -29.12 -23.73 -7.40
CA ASP A 212 -30.11 -23.30 -6.40
C ASP A 212 -30.40 -21.79 -6.42
N GLY A 213 -29.81 -21.06 -7.37
CA GLY A 213 -29.98 -19.61 -7.54
C GLY A 213 -29.09 -18.74 -6.64
N THR A 214 -28.20 -19.31 -5.84
CA THR A 214 -27.19 -18.56 -5.07
C THR A 214 -25.90 -18.36 -5.88
N ALA A 215 -24.95 -17.56 -5.40
CA ALA A 215 -23.63 -17.49 -6.03
C ALA A 215 -22.81 -18.76 -5.75
N ASP A 216 -22.17 -19.32 -6.78
CA ASP A 216 -21.18 -20.41 -6.65
C ASP A 216 -19.77 -19.81 -6.49
N PRO A 217 -19.17 -19.85 -5.29
CA PRO A 217 -17.85 -19.28 -5.06
C PRO A 217 -16.71 -20.06 -5.73
N LEU A 218 -16.99 -21.24 -6.31
CA LEU A 218 -16.05 -22.06 -7.06
C LEU A 218 -16.32 -22.04 -8.56
N ALA A 219 -17.09 -21.06 -9.06
CA ALA A 219 -17.28 -20.83 -10.48
C ALA A 219 -17.23 -19.33 -10.78
N LEU A 220 -16.30 -18.92 -11.64
CA LEU A 220 -16.25 -17.54 -12.12
C LEU A 220 -17.37 -17.28 -13.14
N ALA A 221 -17.93 -16.09 -13.11
CA ALA A 221 -18.83 -15.60 -14.15
C ALA A 221 -18.09 -15.58 -15.52
N PRO A 222 -18.82 -15.67 -16.65
CA PRO A 222 -18.20 -15.85 -17.96
C PRO A 222 -17.12 -14.82 -18.33
N ALA A 223 -17.27 -13.56 -17.93
CA ALA A 223 -16.29 -12.51 -18.20
C ALA A 223 -14.95 -12.76 -17.48
N ALA A 224 -14.98 -12.98 -16.16
CA ALA A 224 -13.80 -13.31 -15.37
C ALA A 224 -13.16 -14.64 -15.80
N ALA A 225 -13.98 -15.66 -16.10
CA ALA A 225 -13.49 -16.93 -16.59
C ALA A 225 -12.74 -16.80 -17.93
N ALA A 226 -13.28 -15.99 -18.86
CA ALA A 226 -12.65 -15.71 -20.14
C ALA A 226 -11.35 -14.90 -19.99
N ALA A 227 -11.33 -13.89 -19.12
CA ALA A 227 -10.14 -13.10 -18.83
C ALA A 227 -9.01 -13.98 -18.26
N LEU A 228 -9.31 -14.82 -17.26
CA LEU A 228 -8.35 -15.77 -16.70
C LEU A 228 -7.78 -16.72 -17.77
N ALA A 229 -8.63 -17.33 -18.58
CA ALA A 229 -8.18 -18.25 -19.63
C ALA A 229 -7.33 -17.53 -20.69
N ALA A 230 -7.72 -16.32 -21.09
CA ALA A 230 -6.96 -15.50 -22.03
C ALA A 230 -5.61 -15.04 -21.45
N GLY A 231 -5.54 -14.72 -20.17
CA GLY A 231 -4.30 -14.42 -19.45
C GLY A 231 -3.34 -15.61 -19.43
N VAL A 232 -3.83 -16.81 -19.09
CA VAL A 232 -3.01 -18.03 -19.14
C VAL A 232 -2.47 -18.29 -20.56
N VAL A 233 -3.29 -18.05 -21.60
CA VAL A 233 -2.81 -18.15 -22.98
C VAL A 233 -1.76 -17.08 -23.30
N ALA A 234 -1.93 -15.85 -22.84
CA ALA A 234 -0.93 -14.79 -23.01
C ALA A 234 0.43 -15.21 -22.42
N VAL A 235 0.44 -15.74 -21.20
CA VAL A 235 1.66 -16.25 -20.56
C VAL A 235 2.32 -17.39 -21.35
N LEU A 236 1.52 -18.32 -21.89
CA LEU A 236 2.01 -19.41 -22.75
C LEU A 236 2.60 -18.89 -24.08
N ASP A 237 2.05 -17.80 -24.61
CA ASP A 237 2.54 -17.12 -25.81
C ASP A 237 3.74 -16.21 -25.52
N GLY A 238 4.20 -16.11 -24.26
CA GLY A 238 5.29 -15.24 -23.84
C GLY A 238 4.94 -13.76 -23.85
N ARG A 239 3.65 -13.43 -23.71
CA ARG A 239 3.12 -12.08 -23.55
C ARG A 239 2.74 -11.83 -22.10
N ASP A 240 2.73 -10.56 -21.74
CA ASP A 240 2.32 -10.14 -20.41
C ASP A 240 0.81 -10.34 -20.24
N PRO A 241 0.35 -11.00 -19.15
CA PRO A 241 -1.06 -11.33 -18.98
C PRO A 241 -1.94 -10.09 -18.78
N TRP A 242 -1.42 -9.01 -18.19
CA TRP A 242 -2.19 -7.78 -17.93
C TRP A 242 -2.50 -6.95 -19.18
N GLU A 243 -1.96 -7.31 -20.36
CA GLU A 243 -2.44 -6.77 -21.64
C GLU A 243 -3.84 -7.28 -22.03
N VAL A 244 -4.38 -8.25 -21.29
CA VAL A 244 -5.71 -8.82 -21.52
C VAL A 244 -6.74 -8.04 -20.69
N ASP A 245 -7.79 -7.56 -21.35
CA ASP A 245 -8.91 -6.85 -20.71
C ASP A 245 -9.48 -7.64 -19.51
N GLY A 246 -9.66 -6.94 -18.39
CA GLY A 246 -10.18 -7.52 -17.15
C GLY A 246 -9.14 -8.22 -16.28
N LEU A 247 -7.85 -8.11 -16.63
CA LEU A 247 -6.74 -8.51 -15.77
C LEU A 247 -5.99 -7.28 -15.25
N VAL A 248 -5.46 -7.40 -14.03
CA VAL A 248 -4.75 -6.33 -13.33
C VAL A 248 -3.25 -6.49 -13.56
N ASP A 249 -2.58 -5.38 -13.83
CA ASP A 249 -1.12 -5.35 -13.81
C ASP A 249 -0.63 -5.50 -12.37
N VAL A 250 0.13 -6.57 -12.14
CA VAL A 250 0.74 -6.93 -10.86
C VAL A 250 2.25 -6.65 -10.86
N SER A 251 2.74 -5.99 -11.92
CA SER A 251 4.11 -5.54 -12.01
C SER A 251 4.42 -4.54 -10.89
N PRO A 252 5.69 -4.45 -10.48
CA PRO A 252 6.21 -3.42 -9.59
C PRO A 252 5.72 -1.99 -9.86
N ASP A 253 5.45 -1.69 -11.13
CA ASP A 253 5.23 -0.36 -11.67
C ASP A 253 3.73 -0.07 -11.93
N ALA A 254 2.84 -1.02 -11.61
CA ALA A 254 1.41 -0.90 -11.84
C ALA A 254 0.72 0.09 -10.88
N GLU A 255 -0.10 1.00 -11.42
CA GLU A 255 -0.93 1.90 -10.63
C GLU A 255 -2.07 1.15 -9.89
N PRO A 256 -2.36 1.45 -8.62
CA PRO A 256 -3.44 0.80 -7.88
C PRO A 256 -4.84 1.24 -8.36
N ALA A 257 -5.76 0.28 -8.51
CA ALA A 257 -7.15 0.52 -8.93
C ALA A 257 -7.98 1.31 -7.90
N GLU A 258 -8.69 2.36 -8.36
CA GLU A 258 -9.54 3.26 -7.57
C GLU A 258 -10.77 2.54 -6.98
N CYS A 259 -11.06 2.78 -5.69
CA CYS A 259 -12.31 2.36 -5.04
C CYS A 259 -13.20 3.59 -4.81
N ALA A 260 -14.40 3.62 -5.41
CA ALA A 260 -15.32 4.76 -5.32
C ALA A 260 -15.98 4.89 -3.94
N ALA A 261 -15.99 6.10 -3.36
CA ALA A 261 -16.70 6.44 -2.13
C ALA A 261 -17.78 7.53 -2.36
N PRO A 262 -18.94 7.51 -1.65
CA PRO A 262 -20.03 8.46 -1.82
C PRO A 262 -19.91 9.72 -0.94
N GLN A 263 -20.46 10.83 -1.46
CA GLN A 263 -20.39 12.20 -0.94
C GLN A 263 -21.26 12.49 0.30
N ALA A 264 -20.79 13.38 1.19
CA ALA A 264 -21.64 14.21 2.06
C ALA A 264 -20.95 15.52 2.49
N HIS A 265 -21.76 16.57 2.63
CA HIS A 265 -21.40 17.99 2.85
C HIS A 265 -21.45 18.45 4.32
N ALA A 266 -20.64 19.49 4.63
CA ALA A 266 -21.03 20.83 5.15
C ALA A 266 -20.12 21.34 6.31
N GLU A 267 -19.52 22.52 6.10
CA GLU A 267 -18.68 23.28 7.04
C GLU A 267 -19.48 24.00 8.16
N PRO A 268 -18.80 24.36 9.27
CA PRO A 268 -18.86 25.78 9.67
C PRO A 268 -17.61 26.41 10.35
N ALA A 269 -17.61 27.74 10.23
CA ALA A 269 -16.94 28.87 10.92
C ALA A 269 -16.03 28.70 12.17
N ALA A 270 -14.87 29.38 12.10
CA ALA A 270 -13.87 29.69 13.14
C ALA A 270 -14.37 30.69 14.22
N PRO A 271 -13.80 30.78 15.47
CA PRO A 271 -12.47 31.40 15.69
C PRO A 271 -11.67 31.11 17.01
N GLN A 272 -10.37 31.46 16.96
CA GLN A 272 -9.49 32.08 17.99
C GLN A 272 -8.92 31.30 19.20
N ALA A 273 -7.56 31.25 19.23
CA ALA A 273 -6.65 30.73 20.26
C ALA A 273 -6.60 31.59 21.55
N PRO A 274 -6.16 31.06 22.72
CA PRO A 274 -4.71 31.07 23.04
C PRO A 274 -4.14 30.10 24.12
N ALA A 275 -2.80 30.01 24.10
CA ALA A 275 -1.82 29.98 25.21
C ALA A 275 -1.44 28.66 25.94
N GLU A 276 -0.12 28.43 25.90
CA GLU A 276 0.69 27.36 26.48
C GLU A 276 0.62 27.24 28.02
N SER A 277 0.58 26.00 28.52
CA SER A 277 0.91 25.64 29.91
C SER A 277 1.47 24.21 29.99
N ALA A 278 2.44 24.03 30.91
CA ALA A 278 3.28 22.84 31.09
C ALA A 278 2.51 21.53 31.37
N ALA A 279 3.08 20.42 30.90
CA ALA A 279 2.49 19.06 30.88
C ALA A 279 2.28 18.45 32.28
N PRO A 280 1.13 17.78 32.54
CA PRO A 280 0.85 17.04 33.77
C PRO A 280 1.33 15.57 33.72
N GLU A 281 1.29 14.88 34.87
CA GLU A 281 1.70 13.47 34.99
C GLU A 281 0.66 12.50 34.37
N PRO A 282 1.10 11.45 33.65
CA PRO A 282 0.23 10.61 32.82
C PRO A 282 -0.63 9.60 33.59
N SER A 283 -1.70 9.15 32.94
CA SER A 283 -2.66 8.14 33.42
C SER A 283 -2.11 6.70 33.45
N ALA A 284 -2.88 5.76 34.04
CA ALA A 284 -2.44 4.39 34.34
C ALA A 284 -2.22 3.51 33.08
N PRO A 285 -1.28 2.54 33.11
CA PRO A 285 -0.82 1.80 31.93
C PRO A 285 -1.85 0.85 31.31
N HIS A 286 -1.81 0.70 29.98
CA HIS A 286 -2.60 -0.25 29.18
C HIS A 286 -2.14 -1.69 29.46
N ARG A 287 -3.04 -2.58 29.90
CA ARG A 287 -2.65 -3.93 30.40
C ARG A 287 -2.74 -5.07 29.38
N ASP A 288 -3.50 -4.88 28.31
CA ASP A 288 -3.67 -5.86 27.24
C ASP A 288 -3.14 -5.22 25.94
N VAL A 289 -1.96 -5.64 25.51
CA VAL A 289 -1.35 -5.24 24.22
C VAL A 289 -1.27 -6.46 23.30
N VAL A 290 -1.40 -6.23 22.00
CA VAL A 290 -1.17 -7.25 20.97
C VAL A 290 0.30 -7.63 20.98
N GLU A 291 0.59 -8.90 21.29
CA GLU A 291 1.96 -9.41 21.29
C GLU A 291 2.58 -9.31 19.90
N SER A 292 3.82 -8.83 19.86
CA SER A 292 4.58 -8.71 18.62
C SER A 292 5.13 -10.06 18.12
N ASP A 293 5.00 -10.33 16.82
CA ASP A 293 5.54 -11.51 16.13
C ASP A 293 6.82 -11.19 15.35
N TYR A 294 7.91 -11.81 15.76
CA TYR A 294 9.24 -11.60 15.18
C TYR A 294 9.65 -12.67 14.17
N ALA A 295 8.86 -13.73 13.98
CA ALA A 295 9.25 -14.92 13.22
C ALA A 295 9.62 -14.60 11.75
N ASN A 296 8.99 -13.57 11.19
CA ASN A 296 9.16 -13.18 9.79
C ASN A 296 10.43 -12.35 9.49
N TYR A 297 11.21 -11.96 10.52
CA TYR A 297 12.39 -11.10 10.35
C TYR A 297 13.72 -11.85 10.31
N GLY A 298 13.73 -13.15 10.58
CA GLY A 298 14.91 -14.01 10.42
C GLY A 298 16.12 -13.60 11.28
N VAL A 299 15.88 -12.86 12.37
CA VAL A 299 16.87 -12.48 13.38
C VAL A 299 16.25 -12.58 14.75
N ASP A 300 17.02 -13.04 15.74
CA ASP A 300 16.56 -13.08 17.11
C ASP A 300 16.50 -11.65 17.68
N PRO A 301 15.39 -11.27 18.33
CA PRO A 301 15.25 -9.94 18.90
C PRO A 301 16.12 -9.78 20.15
N VAL A 302 16.77 -8.62 20.25
CA VAL A 302 17.54 -8.20 21.43
C VAL A 302 16.69 -7.22 22.23
N ARG A 303 16.40 -7.56 23.48
CA ARG A 303 15.70 -6.69 24.43
C ARG A 303 16.71 -5.89 25.23
N TRP A 304 16.47 -4.59 25.34
CA TRP A 304 17.27 -3.66 26.12
C TRP A 304 16.53 -3.31 27.41
N GLU A 305 17.25 -2.99 28.48
CA GLU A 305 16.62 -2.52 29.72
C GLU A 305 16.28 -1.02 29.63
N SER A 306 16.97 -0.27 28.76
CA SER A 306 16.71 1.14 28.52
C SER A 306 17.28 1.65 27.19
N ALA A 307 16.89 2.87 26.81
CA ALA A 307 17.44 3.54 25.63
C ALA A 307 18.95 3.84 25.77
N GLU A 308 19.44 4.06 26.99
CA GLU A 308 20.87 4.25 27.26
C GLU A 308 21.69 2.98 27.04
N GLU A 309 21.14 1.81 27.39
CA GLU A 309 21.80 0.54 27.11
C GLU A 309 21.83 0.25 25.61
N PHE A 310 20.72 0.51 24.92
CA PHE A 310 20.68 0.46 23.47
C PHE A 310 21.74 1.39 22.84
N ALA A 311 21.90 2.61 23.36
CA ALA A 311 22.94 3.53 22.91
C ALA A 311 24.36 2.99 23.10
N ALA A 312 24.60 2.27 24.20
CA ALA A 312 25.90 1.67 24.51
C ALA A 312 26.20 0.40 23.68
N SER A 313 25.22 -0.15 22.97
CA SER A 313 25.35 -1.39 22.19
C SER A 313 26.25 -1.29 20.96
N GLY A 314 26.48 -0.06 20.46
CA GLY A 314 27.15 0.18 19.19
C GLY A 314 26.29 -0.10 17.95
N PHE A 315 24.97 -0.24 18.11
CA PHE A 315 23.98 -0.29 17.02
C PHE A 315 24.22 -1.40 15.99
N GLY A 316 24.62 -2.59 16.46
CA GLY A 316 24.83 -3.75 15.60
C GLY A 316 23.56 -4.15 14.83
N PRO A 317 23.68 -4.81 13.66
CA PRO A 317 22.52 -5.25 12.89
C PRO A 317 21.65 -6.24 13.68
N GLY A 318 20.33 -6.10 13.61
CA GLY A 318 19.41 -6.95 14.36
C GLY A 318 18.04 -6.31 14.55
N LEU A 319 17.18 -7.00 15.30
CA LEU A 319 15.93 -6.43 15.80
C LEU A 319 16.13 -6.06 17.27
N HIS A 320 15.77 -4.84 17.63
CA HIS A 320 15.98 -4.26 18.95
C HIS A 320 14.64 -3.84 19.53
N ILE A 321 14.43 -4.20 20.80
CA ILE A 321 13.20 -3.93 21.54
C ILE A 321 13.56 -3.06 22.73
N LEU A 322 12.97 -1.86 22.79
CA LEU A 322 13.13 -0.93 23.90
C LEU A 322 11.83 -0.89 24.73
N PRO A 323 11.90 -1.00 26.06
CA PRO A 323 10.71 -1.01 26.90
C PRO A 323 10.10 0.39 26.99
N LEU A 324 8.78 0.45 27.05
CA LEU A 324 8.00 1.65 27.36
C LEU A 324 7.48 1.57 28.80
N PRO A 325 7.30 2.71 29.51
CA PRO A 325 6.85 2.71 30.90
C PRO A 325 5.45 2.11 31.13
N ASP A 326 4.63 2.04 30.08
CA ASP A 326 3.31 1.42 30.13
C ASP A 326 3.34 -0.11 30.05
N GLY A 327 4.52 -0.72 29.88
CA GLY A 327 4.70 -2.16 29.69
C GLY A 327 4.64 -2.61 28.23
N ASN A 328 4.36 -1.68 27.31
CA ASN A 328 4.50 -1.90 25.87
C ASN A 328 5.98 -1.76 25.46
N HIS A 329 6.29 -1.82 24.17
CA HIS A 329 7.65 -1.64 23.67
C HIS A 329 7.74 -0.91 22.33
N LEU A 330 8.91 -0.37 22.05
CA LEU A 330 9.31 0.18 20.77
C LEU A 330 10.22 -0.81 20.05
N ASP A 331 9.84 -1.23 18.84
CA ASP A 331 10.65 -2.10 18.01
C ASP A 331 11.35 -1.31 16.89
N LEU A 332 12.64 -1.56 16.73
CA LEU A 332 13.43 -1.05 15.62
C LEU A 332 14.28 -2.16 15.01
N ILE A 333 14.43 -2.14 13.69
CA ILE A 333 15.28 -3.08 12.96
C ILE A 333 16.43 -2.33 12.31
N ILE A 334 17.64 -2.85 12.50
CA ILE A 334 18.87 -2.34 11.90
C ILE A 334 19.38 -3.38 10.89
N ARG A 335 19.62 -2.95 9.66
CA ARG A 335 20.19 -3.79 8.59
C ARG A 335 21.44 -3.15 8.01
N GLY A 336 22.46 -3.98 7.79
CA GLY A 336 23.77 -3.53 7.33
C GLY A 336 24.58 -2.85 8.43
N ASP A 337 25.83 -2.51 8.12
CA ASP A 337 26.74 -1.85 9.04
C ASP A 337 26.53 -0.33 9.02
N LEU A 338 25.86 0.22 10.04
CA LEU A 338 25.64 1.66 10.17
C LEU A 338 26.96 2.44 10.37
N GLY A 339 27.99 1.83 10.96
CA GLY A 339 29.30 2.45 11.14
C GLY A 339 30.06 2.65 9.82
N GLY A 340 29.67 1.89 8.78
CA GLY A 340 30.20 2.02 7.43
C GLY A 340 29.59 3.18 6.61
N VAL A 341 28.60 3.89 7.15
CA VAL A 341 27.98 5.04 6.47
C VAL A 341 28.99 6.18 6.36
N GLY A 342 29.18 6.69 5.14
CA GLY A 342 30.20 7.70 4.85
C GLY A 342 30.03 8.97 5.69
N GLU A 343 31.12 9.69 5.96
CA GLU A 343 31.12 10.89 6.82
C GLU A 343 30.21 12.03 6.33
N ARG A 344 29.87 12.03 5.04
CA ARG A 344 28.97 13.02 4.41
C ARG A 344 27.58 12.46 4.11
N GLU A 345 27.32 11.23 4.54
CA GLU A 345 26.08 10.55 4.28
C GLU A 345 25.21 10.47 5.53
N SER A 346 23.89 10.47 5.34
CA SER A 346 22.94 10.30 6.44
C SER A 346 22.59 8.82 6.64
N VAL A 347 22.28 8.45 7.88
CA VAL A 347 21.67 7.15 8.19
C VAL A 347 20.19 7.22 7.84
N VAL A 348 19.71 6.32 6.99
CA VAL A 348 18.31 6.32 6.55
C VAL A 348 17.44 5.61 7.58
N VAL A 349 16.36 6.27 8.01
CA VAL A 349 15.39 5.77 8.98
C VAL A 349 14.00 5.77 8.34
N PHE A 350 13.39 4.60 8.19
CA PHE A 350 12.04 4.45 7.63
C PHE A 350 10.97 4.42 8.72
N LEU A 351 9.90 5.16 8.46
CA LEU A 351 8.69 5.23 9.27
C LEU A 351 7.50 4.73 8.43
N THR A 352 6.77 3.77 8.98
CA THR A 352 5.64 3.08 8.36
C THR A 352 4.40 3.96 8.37
N GLY A 353 3.69 4.00 7.24
CA GLY A 353 2.38 4.65 7.12
C GLY A 353 1.22 3.75 7.54
N ALA A 354 0.00 4.09 7.10
CA ALA A 354 -1.18 3.29 7.38
C ALA A 354 -1.07 1.87 6.80
N MET A 355 -1.56 0.89 7.55
CA MET A 355 -1.63 -0.51 7.18
C MET A 355 -3.04 -0.91 6.74
N SER A 356 -3.48 -0.40 5.59
CA SER A 356 -4.81 -0.68 5.03
C SER A 356 -5.12 -2.18 4.85
N GLN A 357 -4.07 -3.02 4.81
CA GLN A 357 -4.16 -4.48 4.73
C GLN A 357 -3.53 -5.19 5.95
N ARG A 358 -3.73 -4.65 7.16
CA ARG A 358 -3.20 -5.24 8.41
C ARG A 358 -3.64 -6.69 8.61
N ASN A 359 -4.88 -7.05 8.25
CA ASN A 359 -5.40 -8.42 8.25
C ASN A 359 -5.14 -9.21 9.56
N SER A 360 -5.23 -8.54 10.72
CA SER A 360 -4.93 -9.10 12.05
C SER A 360 -3.51 -9.63 12.21
N VAL A 361 -2.59 -9.29 11.31
CA VAL A 361 -1.16 -9.55 11.49
C VAL A 361 -0.68 -8.76 12.72
N ALA A 362 0.12 -9.41 13.55
CA ALA A 362 0.72 -8.80 14.71
C ALA A 362 1.86 -7.84 14.29
N PRO A 363 2.07 -6.73 15.02
CA PRO A 363 3.30 -5.92 14.91
C PRO A 363 4.55 -6.77 15.22
N PRO A 364 5.78 -6.28 14.97
CA PRO A 364 6.14 -4.97 14.45
C PRO A 364 5.98 -4.89 12.92
N PHE A 365 5.84 -3.67 12.41
CA PHE A 365 5.72 -3.38 10.98
C PHE A 365 6.78 -2.40 10.51
N PHE A 366 7.63 -2.85 9.59
CA PHE A 366 8.76 -2.06 9.08
C PHE A 366 8.59 -1.72 7.59
N ALA A 367 8.61 -0.42 7.27
CA ALA A 367 8.71 0.08 5.91
C ALA A 367 10.15 -0.02 5.34
N GLY A 368 10.31 0.31 4.06
CA GLY A 368 11.62 0.49 3.43
C GLY A 368 12.34 -0.79 2.95
N ARG A 369 11.84 -1.99 3.28
CA ARG A 369 12.51 -3.26 2.93
C ARG A 369 12.77 -3.44 1.42
N ARG A 370 11.80 -3.09 0.57
CA ARG A 370 11.93 -3.21 -0.89
C ARG A 370 12.90 -2.16 -1.46
N LEU A 371 12.74 -0.91 -1.04
CA LEU A 371 13.56 0.22 -1.47
C LEU A 371 15.05 0.02 -1.15
N THR A 372 15.34 -0.53 0.03
CA THR A 372 16.71 -0.73 0.50
C THR A 372 17.40 -1.92 -0.14
N TYR A 373 16.64 -2.91 -0.61
CA TYR A 373 17.18 -4.00 -1.45
C TYR A 373 17.74 -3.45 -2.76
N GLU A 374 17.06 -2.50 -3.38
CA GLU A 374 17.51 -1.84 -4.61
C GLU A 374 18.74 -0.95 -4.39
N LEU A 375 18.76 -0.20 -3.27
CA LEU A 375 19.86 0.73 -2.95
C LEU A 375 21.10 0.04 -2.38
N GLY A 376 20.96 -1.13 -1.75
CA GLY A 376 22.08 -1.87 -1.15
C GLY A 376 22.77 -1.13 0.01
N ILE A 377 22.03 -0.29 0.73
CA ILE A 377 22.55 0.58 1.81
C ILE A 377 22.22 0.04 3.21
N PRO A 378 23.00 0.40 4.25
CA PRO A 378 22.57 0.24 5.64
C PRO A 378 21.37 1.13 5.98
N TRP A 379 20.45 0.64 6.82
CA TRP A 379 19.22 1.36 7.19
C TRP A 379 18.64 0.93 8.53
N VAL A 380 17.78 1.80 9.06
CA VAL A 380 16.95 1.59 10.24
C VAL A 380 15.48 1.68 9.83
N ALA A 381 14.60 0.85 10.38
CA ALA A 381 13.16 1.13 10.37
C ALA A 381 12.58 0.96 11.76
N VAL A 382 11.54 1.73 12.04
CA VAL A 382 10.89 1.79 13.34
C VAL A 382 9.44 1.38 13.17
N SER A 383 8.99 0.44 13.99
CA SER A 383 7.58 0.09 14.07
C SER A 383 6.86 1.09 14.94
N ASP A 384 5.65 1.48 14.53
CA ASP A 384 4.78 2.32 15.34
C ASP A 384 4.31 1.54 16.59
N PRO A 385 4.69 1.97 17.82
CA PRO A 385 4.31 1.26 19.04
C PRO A 385 2.80 1.30 19.33
N SER A 386 2.07 2.28 18.78
CA SER A 386 0.61 2.37 18.88
C SER A 386 -0.09 1.17 18.24
N MET A 387 0.54 0.51 17.27
CA MET A 387 -0.03 -0.65 16.56
C MET A 387 -0.22 -1.86 17.48
N GLN A 388 0.39 -1.85 18.67
CA GLN A 388 0.23 -2.89 19.70
C GLN A 388 -1.01 -2.68 20.57
N LEU A 389 -1.74 -1.56 20.44
CA LEU A 389 -2.87 -1.25 21.33
C LEU A 389 -4.16 -1.97 20.95
N ALA A 390 -4.32 -2.33 19.67
CA ALA A 390 -5.43 -3.13 19.17
C ALA A 390 -5.00 -3.88 17.91
N ASP A 391 -5.63 -5.03 17.62
CA ASP A 391 -5.29 -5.89 16.47
C ASP A 391 -5.88 -5.39 15.14
N ASP A 392 -6.84 -4.47 15.22
CA ASP A 392 -7.52 -3.83 14.10
C ASP A 392 -7.10 -2.37 13.87
N LEU A 393 -6.25 -1.80 14.73
CA LEU A 393 -5.74 -0.43 14.54
C LEU A 393 -4.92 -0.36 13.24
N LEU A 394 -5.30 0.47 12.28
CA LEU A 394 -4.62 0.54 10.98
C LEU A 394 -3.53 1.60 10.92
N LEU A 395 -3.53 2.56 11.84
CA LEU A 395 -2.58 3.66 11.91
C LEU A 395 -2.58 4.26 13.33
N GLY A 396 -1.41 4.54 13.88
CA GLY A 396 -1.28 5.09 15.23
C GLY A 396 -0.30 6.24 15.41
N TRP A 397 0.25 6.77 14.31
CA TRP A 397 1.08 7.98 14.24
C TRP A 397 2.25 8.06 15.24
N TYR A 398 2.77 6.91 15.71
CA TYR A 398 3.91 6.84 16.63
C TYR A 398 3.70 7.51 17.99
N THR A 399 2.45 7.78 18.36
CA THR A 399 2.09 8.47 19.61
C THR A 399 2.18 7.57 20.85
N GLY A 400 2.05 6.26 20.67
CA GLY A 400 1.91 5.27 21.74
C GLY A 400 0.57 5.36 22.47
N SER A 401 0.53 4.79 23.67
CA SER A 401 -0.60 4.94 24.59
C SER A 401 -0.39 6.10 25.57
N PRO A 402 -1.45 6.58 26.25
CA PRO A 402 -1.31 7.48 27.40
C PRO A 402 -0.27 6.96 28.40
N GLY A 403 0.72 7.79 28.74
CA GLY A 403 1.80 7.42 29.67
C GLY A 403 2.89 6.49 29.14
N SER A 404 2.76 5.97 27.90
CA SER A 404 3.79 5.14 27.26
C SER A 404 5.10 5.88 26.96
N GLN A 405 5.09 7.21 26.92
CA GLN A 405 6.24 8.02 26.51
C GLN A 405 6.88 7.51 25.19
N ALA A 406 6.08 6.95 24.29
CA ALA A 406 6.56 6.32 23.06
C ALA A 406 7.36 7.29 22.18
N HIS A 407 6.79 8.48 21.92
CA HIS A 407 7.46 9.52 21.14
C HIS A 407 8.80 9.95 21.78
N ALA A 408 8.82 10.14 23.11
CA ALA A 408 10.04 10.52 23.83
C ALA A 408 11.11 9.43 23.79
N THR A 409 10.72 8.16 23.91
CA THR A 409 11.62 7.01 23.83
C THR A 409 12.18 6.85 22.41
N LEU A 410 11.33 7.00 21.39
CA LEU A 410 11.75 7.00 19.99
C LEU A 410 12.74 8.13 19.70
N LEU A 411 12.42 9.35 20.14
CA LEU A 411 13.31 10.50 20.01
C LEU A 411 14.67 10.25 20.68
N ALA A 412 14.69 9.69 21.89
CA ALA A 412 15.92 9.35 22.61
C ALA A 412 16.75 8.29 21.86
N ALA A 413 16.11 7.25 21.31
CA ALA A 413 16.78 6.22 20.53
C ALA A 413 17.40 6.78 19.23
N LEU A 414 16.68 7.67 18.53
CA LEU A 414 17.19 8.31 17.32
C LEU A 414 18.32 9.31 17.63
N ARG A 415 18.22 10.07 18.72
CA ARG A 415 19.32 10.93 19.19
C ARG A 415 20.57 10.12 19.51
N ALA A 416 20.40 9.00 20.22
CA ALA A 416 21.50 8.09 20.51
C ALA A 416 22.17 7.54 19.25
N LEU A 417 21.38 7.13 18.24
CA LEU A 417 21.89 6.70 16.93
C LEU A 417 22.69 7.82 16.25
N ALA A 418 22.14 9.02 16.16
CA ALA A 418 22.79 10.16 15.54
C ALA A 418 24.11 10.54 16.23
N ASP A 419 24.09 10.66 17.56
CA ASP A 419 25.26 11.06 18.35
C ASP A 419 26.32 9.98 18.41
N GLY A 420 25.92 8.71 18.60
CA GLY A 420 26.85 7.60 18.72
C GLY A 420 27.54 7.23 17.40
N LEU A 421 26.89 7.49 16.26
CA LEU A 421 27.50 7.33 14.93
C LEU A 421 28.19 8.61 14.43
N ASP A 422 27.95 9.75 15.09
CA ASP A 422 28.27 11.10 14.60
C ASP A 422 27.77 11.29 13.14
N ARG A 423 26.50 10.96 12.91
CA ARG A 423 25.82 11.05 11.62
C ARG A 423 24.47 11.71 11.74
N ASP A 424 24.09 12.47 10.72
CA ASP A 424 22.72 12.96 10.61
C ASP A 424 21.79 11.83 10.16
N LEU A 425 20.51 11.93 10.52
CA LEU A 425 19.47 10.99 10.12
C LEU A 425 18.70 11.52 8.91
N LEU A 426 18.34 10.65 7.98
CA LEU A 426 17.33 10.93 6.95
C LEU A 426 16.07 10.16 7.31
N LEU A 427 15.05 10.86 7.81
CA LEU A 427 13.75 10.30 8.14
C LEU A 427 12.89 10.22 6.88
N VAL A 428 12.37 9.04 6.59
CA VAL A 428 11.64 8.75 5.35
C VAL A 428 10.29 8.12 5.67
N GLY A 429 9.21 8.69 5.15
CA GLY A 429 7.88 8.12 5.35
C GLY A 429 6.78 8.79 4.55
N GLY A 430 5.77 8.01 4.16
CA GLY A 430 4.55 8.50 3.53
C GLY A 430 3.39 8.50 4.51
N SER A 431 2.38 9.36 4.29
CA SER A 431 1.18 9.42 5.12
C SER A 431 1.54 9.49 6.62
N GLY A 432 1.15 8.51 7.44
CA GLY A 432 1.36 8.52 8.88
C GLY A 432 2.84 8.43 9.27
N GLY A 433 3.65 7.77 8.44
CA GLY A 433 5.11 7.78 8.59
C GLY A 433 5.71 9.14 8.25
N GLY A 434 5.07 9.88 7.33
CA GLY A 434 5.43 11.27 7.00
C GLY A 434 5.11 12.23 8.16
N PHE A 435 3.96 12.06 8.81
CA PHE A 435 3.64 12.77 10.06
C PHE A 435 4.72 12.55 11.12
N ALA A 436 5.07 11.28 11.38
CA ALA A 436 6.08 10.93 12.37
C ALA A 436 7.46 11.49 12.00
N ALA A 437 7.84 11.44 10.72
CA ALA A 437 9.11 11.99 10.23
C ALA A 437 9.21 13.50 10.52
N LEU A 438 8.15 14.25 10.21
CA LEU A 438 8.10 15.70 10.43
C LEU A 438 8.11 16.03 11.92
N ARG A 439 7.33 15.35 12.75
CA ARG A 439 7.29 15.55 14.21
C ARG A 439 8.63 15.28 14.89
N LEU A 440 9.29 14.17 14.54
CA LEU A 440 10.60 13.83 15.09
C LEU A 440 11.66 14.86 14.67
N ASN A 441 11.58 15.36 13.44
CA ASN A 441 12.52 16.33 12.91
C ASN A 441 12.48 17.68 13.65
N GLU A 442 11.31 18.11 14.14
CA GLU A 442 11.17 19.31 14.98
C GLU A 442 11.98 19.22 16.28
N GLU A 443 12.17 18.01 16.80
CA GLU A 443 12.78 17.76 18.10
C GLU A 443 14.20 17.17 18.01
N LEU A 444 14.68 16.81 16.82
CA LEU A 444 16.04 16.29 16.60
C LEU A 444 17.11 17.38 16.45
N GLU A 445 16.82 18.62 16.82
CA GLU A 445 17.82 19.71 17.01
C GLU A 445 18.77 19.91 15.81
N GLY A 446 18.28 19.73 14.58
CA GLY A 446 19.10 19.87 13.38
C GLY A 446 20.05 18.69 13.10
N ARG A 447 19.83 17.52 13.72
CA ARG A 447 20.51 16.25 13.40
C ARG A 447 19.77 15.43 12.34
N SER A 448 18.68 15.95 11.77
CA SER A 448 17.84 15.21 10.83
C SER A 448 17.54 15.98 9.55
N SER A 449 17.27 15.21 8.50
CA SER A 449 16.60 15.63 7.27
C SER A 449 15.34 14.78 7.07
N VAL A 450 14.37 15.28 6.32
CA VAL A 450 13.10 14.58 6.05
C VAL A 450 12.85 14.47 4.55
N PHE A 451 12.48 13.27 4.11
CA PHE A 451 11.80 13.05 2.84
C PHE A 451 10.42 12.44 3.11
N ALA A 452 9.36 13.22 2.87
CA ALA A 452 7.99 12.78 3.13
C ALA A 452 7.11 12.94 1.90
N TRP A 453 6.12 12.06 1.77
CA TRP A 453 5.08 12.21 0.75
C TRP A 453 3.67 12.01 1.29
N ASN A 454 2.73 12.79 0.77
CA ASN A 454 1.33 12.83 1.21
C ASN A 454 1.16 12.82 2.74
N PRO A 455 1.97 13.56 3.53
CA PRO A 455 1.96 13.41 4.97
C PRO A 455 0.63 13.91 5.56
N GLN A 456 0.10 13.19 6.56
CA GLN A 456 -0.78 13.87 7.51
C GLN A 456 0.05 14.89 8.30
N THR A 457 -0.57 16.00 8.67
CA THR A 457 0.10 17.08 9.44
C THR A 457 -0.65 17.42 10.73
N ASP A 458 -1.89 16.95 10.85
CA ASP A 458 -2.72 17.03 12.04
C ASP A 458 -3.57 15.76 12.10
N LEU A 459 -3.49 15.01 13.19
CA LEU A 459 -4.26 13.78 13.37
C LEU A 459 -5.76 14.05 13.36
N LEU A 460 -6.20 15.17 13.95
CA LEU A 460 -7.61 15.47 14.15
C LEU A 460 -8.31 15.92 12.87
N ASP A 461 -7.55 16.37 11.88
CA ASP A 461 -8.05 16.71 10.54
C ASP A 461 -8.05 15.51 9.59
N TYR A 462 -7.59 14.34 10.04
CA TYR A 462 -7.64 13.12 9.25
C TYR A 462 -9.06 12.49 9.24
N HIS A 463 -9.25 11.49 8.39
CA HIS A 463 -10.52 10.79 8.17
C HIS A 463 -11.28 10.50 9.50
N PRO A 464 -12.43 11.14 9.77
CA PRO A 464 -13.04 11.16 11.10
C PRO A 464 -13.39 9.79 11.70
N PRO A 465 -13.84 8.78 10.94
CA PRO A 465 -13.99 7.43 11.45
C PRO A 465 -12.67 6.84 11.99
N THR A 466 -11.57 7.04 11.26
CA THR A 466 -10.25 6.52 11.64
C THR A 466 -9.72 7.20 12.90
N VAL A 467 -9.91 8.52 13.00
CA VAL A 467 -9.52 9.27 14.20
C VAL A 467 -10.34 8.85 15.41
N ARG A 468 -11.66 8.63 15.25
CA ARG A 468 -12.52 8.13 16.34
C ARG A 468 -12.14 6.74 16.80
N ASP A 469 -11.80 5.84 15.87
CA ASP A 469 -11.35 4.49 16.23
C ASP A 469 -10.03 4.56 17.02
N TYR A 470 -9.07 5.38 16.56
CA TYR A 470 -7.82 5.63 17.28
C TYR A 470 -8.05 6.24 18.69
N LEU A 471 -8.90 7.26 18.82
CA LEU A 471 -9.21 7.87 20.12
C LEU A 471 -9.88 6.87 21.07
N ARG A 472 -10.76 6.01 20.56
CA ARG A 472 -11.41 4.95 21.35
C ARG A 472 -10.41 3.91 21.85
N THR A 473 -9.38 3.62 21.06
CA THR A 473 -8.26 2.75 21.47
C THR A 473 -7.42 3.41 22.55
N LEU A 474 -7.12 4.71 22.45
CA LEU A 474 -6.33 5.43 23.46
C LEU A 474 -7.10 5.65 24.78
N PHE A 475 -8.40 5.94 24.68
CA PHE A 475 -9.24 6.32 25.82
C PHE A 475 -10.48 5.43 25.93
N PRO A 476 -10.31 4.13 26.30
CA PRO A 476 -11.43 3.21 26.37
C PRO A 476 -12.53 3.70 27.34
N GLY A 477 -13.73 3.89 26.80
CA GLY A 477 -14.90 4.34 27.57
C GLY A 477 -15.15 5.86 27.56
N GLU A 478 -14.28 6.63 26.93
CA GLU A 478 -14.53 8.04 26.60
C GLU A 478 -15.13 8.13 25.19
N ASP A 479 -16.21 8.91 25.02
CA ASP A 479 -16.84 9.16 23.71
C ASP A 479 -16.36 10.53 23.21
N LEU A 480 -15.20 10.53 22.55
CA LEU A 480 -14.55 11.74 22.06
C LEU A 480 -14.80 11.90 20.56
N ASP A 481 -15.48 12.98 20.16
CA ASP A 481 -15.70 13.30 18.75
C ASP A 481 -14.75 14.43 18.27
N PRO A 482 -13.77 14.15 17.39
CA PRO A 482 -12.82 15.15 16.92
C PRO A 482 -13.49 16.25 16.06
N GLY A 483 -14.68 16.00 15.51
CA GLY A 483 -15.42 16.96 14.69
C GLY A 483 -16.22 17.96 15.52
N SER A 484 -16.98 17.49 16.53
CA SER A 484 -17.81 18.38 17.36
C SER A 484 -17.13 18.89 18.63
N GLU A 485 -16.07 18.22 19.10
CA GLU A 485 -15.45 18.48 20.40
C GLU A 485 -13.93 18.67 20.31
N ARG A 486 -13.43 19.18 19.17
CA ARG A 486 -11.99 19.31 18.89
C ARG A 486 -11.16 19.86 20.05
N GLU A 487 -11.57 20.98 20.67
CA GLU A 487 -10.83 21.59 21.79
C GLU A 487 -10.70 20.65 23.00
N ALA A 488 -11.75 19.88 23.30
CA ALA A 488 -11.74 18.91 24.38
C ALA A 488 -10.82 17.74 24.05
N VAL A 489 -10.82 17.26 22.80
CA VAL A 489 -9.92 16.22 22.32
C VAL A 489 -8.46 16.70 22.37
N GLU A 490 -8.18 17.92 21.92
CA GLU A 490 -6.85 18.53 21.98
C GLU A 490 -6.35 18.64 23.42
N ALA A 491 -7.21 19.10 24.34
CA ALA A 491 -6.87 19.18 25.76
C ALA A 491 -6.59 17.78 26.35
N ARG A 492 -7.42 16.78 26.05
CA ARG A 492 -7.25 15.41 26.53
C ARG A 492 -5.94 14.78 26.01
N LEU A 493 -5.62 14.98 24.73
CA LEU A 493 -4.35 14.52 24.17
C LEU A 493 -3.15 15.23 24.82
N ALA A 494 -3.26 16.53 25.09
CA ALA A 494 -2.21 17.30 25.75
C ALA A 494 -1.99 16.88 27.21
N GLU A 495 -3.05 16.51 27.95
CA GLU A 495 -2.95 15.96 29.31
C GLU A 495 -2.07 14.70 29.35
N GLU A 496 -2.09 13.89 28.30
CA GLU A 496 -1.26 12.67 28.20
C GLU A 496 0.06 12.89 27.45
N GLY A 497 0.38 14.15 27.09
CA GLY A 497 1.60 14.50 26.36
C GLY A 497 1.61 14.03 24.89
N ILE A 498 0.45 13.77 24.29
CA ILE A 498 0.34 13.30 22.90
C ILE A 498 0.28 14.50 21.94
N GLY A 499 1.38 14.69 21.20
CA GLY A 499 1.45 15.69 20.14
C GLY A 499 0.71 15.22 18.88
N HIS A 500 -0.38 15.90 18.52
CA HIS A 500 -1.25 15.51 17.41
C HIS A 500 -1.01 16.31 16.11
N ARG A 501 -0.10 17.29 16.11
CA ARG A 501 0.05 18.26 15.03
C ARG A 501 1.52 18.57 14.77
N VAL A 502 1.90 18.60 13.50
CA VAL A 502 3.18 19.18 13.01
C VAL A 502 3.09 20.70 13.10
N GLY A 503 4.06 21.32 13.75
CA GLY A 503 4.16 22.76 13.92
C GLY A 503 4.47 23.47 12.61
N THR A 504 5.69 23.30 12.11
CA THR A 504 6.23 24.02 10.94
C THR A 504 7.19 23.18 10.11
N LEU A 505 7.53 23.65 8.91
CA LEU A 505 8.45 22.97 7.99
C LEU A 505 9.88 23.54 7.97
N ASP A 506 10.20 24.52 8.81
CA ASP A 506 11.51 25.20 8.89
C ASP A 506 12.48 24.57 9.91
N ALA A 507 12.09 23.44 10.51
CA ALA A 507 12.93 22.68 11.42
C ALA A 507 13.81 21.66 10.69
N GLY A 508 14.92 21.28 11.34
CA GLY A 508 15.85 20.29 10.81
C GLY A 508 16.86 20.89 9.84
N ARG A 509 17.64 20.02 9.18
CA ARG A 509 18.65 20.45 8.19
C ARG A 509 18.05 20.65 6.82
N ARG A 510 17.20 19.70 6.42
CA ARG A 510 16.62 19.62 5.08
C ARG A 510 15.27 18.96 5.15
N VAL A 511 14.26 19.55 4.53
CA VAL A 511 12.91 18.98 4.46
C VAL A 511 12.48 19.01 3.00
N VAL A 512 12.08 17.85 2.48
CA VAL A 512 11.46 17.71 1.17
C VAL A 512 10.11 17.02 1.36
N VAL A 513 9.04 17.74 1.07
CA VAL A 513 7.67 17.20 1.08
C VAL A 513 7.13 17.18 -0.33
N PHE A 514 6.71 16.01 -0.81
CA PHE A 514 5.93 15.86 -2.03
C PHE A 514 4.48 15.56 -1.69
N GLN A 515 3.55 16.24 -2.34
CA GLN A 515 2.12 16.01 -2.19
C GLN A 515 1.49 15.73 -3.54
N ASN A 516 0.74 14.63 -3.64
CA ASN A 516 0.06 14.27 -4.86
C ASN A 516 -1.07 15.29 -5.07
N ALA A 517 -1.17 15.88 -6.26
CA ALA A 517 -2.10 16.99 -6.52
C ALA A 517 -3.57 16.55 -6.36
N GLY A 518 -3.89 15.31 -6.71
CA GLY A 518 -5.24 14.74 -6.60
C GLY A 518 -5.60 14.21 -5.20
N ASP A 519 -4.74 14.38 -4.20
CA ASP A 519 -4.95 13.86 -2.86
C ASP A 519 -5.68 14.85 -1.97
N HIS A 520 -6.72 14.38 -1.27
CA HIS A 520 -7.45 15.15 -0.26
C HIS A 520 -6.57 15.76 0.84
N HIS A 521 -5.36 15.23 1.06
CA HIS A 521 -4.39 15.80 2.00
C HIS A 521 -3.87 17.18 1.57
N VAL A 522 -3.99 17.59 0.30
CA VAL A 522 -3.60 18.93 -0.14
C VAL A 522 -4.30 19.99 0.72
N GLU A 523 -5.63 19.90 0.81
CA GLU A 523 -6.46 20.87 1.52
C GLU A 523 -6.45 20.65 3.03
N GLY A 524 -6.59 19.40 3.48
CA GLY A 524 -6.72 19.07 4.90
C GLY A 524 -5.41 19.09 5.69
N HIS A 525 -4.26 18.94 5.01
CA HIS A 525 -2.97 18.75 5.69
C HIS A 525 -1.84 19.62 5.15
N LEU A 526 -1.55 19.57 3.85
CA LEU A 526 -0.39 20.25 3.29
C LEU A 526 -0.54 21.77 3.36
N LEU A 527 -1.60 22.31 2.75
CA LEU A 527 -1.81 23.74 2.70
C LEU A 527 -1.91 24.35 4.11
N PRO A 528 -2.64 23.78 5.09
CA PRO A 528 -2.62 24.28 6.46
C PRO A 528 -1.22 24.36 7.07
N LEU A 529 -0.36 23.38 6.82
CA LEU A 529 1.03 23.39 7.30
C LEU A 529 1.88 24.46 6.58
N VAL A 530 1.71 24.60 5.27
CA VAL A 530 2.36 25.66 4.46
C VAL A 530 1.97 27.04 5.00
N HIS A 531 0.68 27.30 5.25
CA HIS A 531 0.18 28.59 5.74
C HIS A 531 0.66 28.94 7.15
N ARG A 532 0.84 27.94 8.03
CA ARG A 532 1.37 28.17 9.38
C ARG A 532 2.90 28.26 9.42
N THR A 533 3.62 27.84 8.38
CA THR A 533 5.09 27.90 8.36
C THR A 533 5.57 29.33 8.07
N PRO A 534 6.29 29.98 8.99
CA PRO A 534 6.79 31.33 8.78
C PRO A 534 7.77 31.41 7.61
N GLY A 535 7.71 32.50 6.83
CA GLY A 535 8.64 32.74 5.73
C GLY A 535 8.45 31.81 4.53
N MET A 536 7.38 31.03 4.50
CA MET A 536 7.04 30.21 3.34
C MET A 536 6.68 31.11 2.15
N THR A 537 7.37 30.90 1.03
CA THR A 537 7.21 31.66 -0.21
C THR A 537 7.08 30.70 -1.39
N GLY A 538 6.56 31.18 -2.51
CA GLY A 538 6.53 30.41 -3.75
C GLY A 538 5.23 30.56 -4.53
N GLY A 539 5.02 29.64 -5.47
CA GLY A 539 3.82 29.56 -6.31
C GLY A 539 2.84 28.51 -5.80
N PRO A 540 1.73 28.28 -6.51
CA PRO A 540 0.63 27.45 -6.04
C PRO A 540 0.98 25.97 -5.89
N ARG A 541 2.04 25.47 -6.54
CA ARG A 541 2.52 24.09 -6.43
C ARG A 541 3.93 23.95 -5.84
N ARG A 542 4.63 25.06 -5.59
CA ARG A 542 6.03 25.05 -5.17
C ARG A 542 6.19 26.03 -4.02
N PHE A 543 6.46 25.50 -2.84
CA PHE A 543 6.70 26.32 -1.65
C PHE A 543 8.09 26.06 -1.10
N ALA A 544 8.70 27.09 -0.55
CA ALA A 544 9.98 27.02 0.13
C ALA A 544 10.13 28.15 1.15
N THR A 545 10.78 27.87 2.27
CA THR A 545 11.35 28.91 3.14
C THR A 545 12.78 29.26 2.70
N ASP A 546 13.55 28.26 2.25
CA ASP A 546 14.92 28.40 1.75
C ASP A 546 15.31 27.20 0.85
N ALA A 547 16.58 27.11 0.44
CA ALA A 547 17.09 26.05 -0.44
C ALA A 547 17.06 24.64 0.17
N GLU A 548 16.87 24.52 1.48
CA GLU A 548 16.87 23.26 2.23
C GLU A 548 15.48 22.84 2.72
N HIS A 549 14.47 23.71 2.63
CA HIS A 549 13.10 23.38 3.03
C HIS A 549 12.15 23.60 1.84
N GLN A 550 11.74 22.50 1.23
CA GLN A 550 11.03 22.47 -0.05
C GLN A 550 9.74 21.66 0.07
N VAL A 551 8.68 22.21 -0.50
CA VAL A 551 7.40 21.54 -0.67
C VAL A 551 7.02 21.57 -2.15
N ARG A 552 6.54 20.43 -2.66
CA ARG A 552 6.08 20.27 -4.04
C ARG A 552 4.71 19.63 -4.06
N ILE A 553 3.82 20.20 -4.86
CA ILE A 553 2.59 19.55 -5.29
C ILE A 553 2.82 19.10 -6.73
N ALA A 554 2.82 17.79 -6.94
CA ALA A 554 3.02 17.16 -8.24
C ALA A 554 1.99 16.04 -8.42
N THR A 555 1.85 15.49 -9.62
CA THR A 555 0.94 14.35 -9.85
C THR A 555 1.76 13.14 -10.21
N TRP A 556 1.39 11.99 -9.67
CA TRP A 556 2.08 10.74 -9.99
C TRP A 556 1.16 9.52 -9.86
N GLY A 557 -0.13 9.76 -9.68
CA GLY A 557 -1.13 8.72 -9.57
C GLY A 557 -2.47 9.31 -9.11
N ALA A 558 -3.50 8.49 -9.09
CA ALA A 558 -4.83 8.89 -8.65
C ALA A 558 -4.95 9.00 -7.11
N GLY A 559 -5.66 10.03 -6.64
CA GLY A 559 -6.03 10.18 -5.22
C GLY A 559 -4.84 10.13 -4.27
N HIS A 560 -4.92 9.32 -3.21
CA HIS A 560 -3.88 9.14 -2.20
C HIS A 560 -2.80 8.11 -2.64
N ALA A 561 -2.35 8.16 -3.90
CA ALA A 561 -1.34 7.27 -4.43
C ALA A 561 0.02 7.44 -3.73
N ALA A 562 0.65 6.31 -3.36
CA ALA A 562 2.02 6.33 -2.88
C ALA A 562 2.98 6.84 -3.95
N LEU A 563 4.06 7.50 -3.54
CA LEU A 563 5.11 7.92 -4.48
C LEU A 563 5.75 6.68 -5.13
N PRO A 564 6.02 6.67 -6.45
CA PRO A 564 6.60 5.51 -7.11
C PRO A 564 7.92 5.08 -6.48
N ALA A 565 8.19 3.78 -6.46
CA ALA A 565 9.34 3.21 -5.73
C ALA A 565 10.68 3.74 -6.24
N HIS A 566 10.87 3.83 -7.56
CA HIS A 566 12.10 4.33 -8.17
C HIS A 566 12.31 5.84 -7.94
N VAL A 567 11.22 6.62 -7.94
CA VAL A 567 11.26 8.05 -7.58
C VAL A 567 11.68 8.21 -6.12
N THR A 568 11.06 7.43 -5.23
CA THR A 568 11.43 7.38 -3.81
C THR A 568 12.89 6.98 -3.63
N ALA A 569 13.37 5.99 -4.37
CA ALA A 569 14.75 5.49 -4.27
C ALA A 569 15.75 6.58 -4.67
N ARG A 570 15.46 7.29 -5.76
CA ARG A 570 16.29 8.39 -6.26
C ARG A 570 16.34 9.56 -5.28
N ALA A 571 15.20 9.94 -4.70
CA ALA A 571 15.14 11.01 -3.72
C ALA A 571 15.92 10.66 -2.44
N VAL A 572 15.69 9.45 -1.90
CA VAL A 572 16.36 8.96 -0.70
C VAL A 572 17.87 8.88 -0.92
N ASP A 573 18.33 8.33 -2.05
CA ASP A 573 19.75 8.21 -2.36
C ASP A 573 20.43 9.59 -2.54
N ALA A 574 19.77 10.54 -3.20
CA ALA A 574 20.27 11.90 -3.36
C ALA A 574 20.35 12.65 -2.01
N MET A 575 19.28 12.62 -1.21
CA MET A 575 19.28 13.24 0.12
C MET A 575 20.31 12.58 1.05
N ARG A 576 20.39 11.24 1.04
CA ARG A 576 21.38 10.47 1.80
C ARG A 576 22.80 10.92 1.50
N ARG A 577 23.12 11.21 0.24
CA ARG A 577 24.46 11.68 -0.20
C ARG A 577 24.72 13.18 0.04
N GLY A 578 23.79 13.89 0.66
CA GLY A 578 23.98 15.30 1.02
C GLY A 578 23.55 16.31 -0.06
N HIS A 579 22.76 15.91 -1.06
CA HIS A 579 22.21 16.88 -2.03
C HIS A 579 21.24 17.86 -1.34
N SER A 580 21.21 19.13 -1.77
CA SER A 580 20.27 20.11 -1.19
C SER A 580 18.82 19.71 -1.45
N ALA A 581 17.91 20.11 -0.57
CA ALA A 581 16.48 19.85 -0.77
C ALA A 581 15.97 20.44 -2.09
N SER A 582 16.43 21.63 -2.45
CA SER A 582 16.09 22.30 -3.73
C SER A 582 16.53 21.50 -4.96
N THR A 583 17.71 20.89 -4.93
CA THR A 583 18.19 20.04 -6.02
C THR A 583 17.33 18.79 -6.12
N VAL A 584 17.09 18.12 -4.99
CA VAL A 584 16.26 16.90 -4.95
C VAL A 584 14.84 17.19 -5.42
N ALA A 585 14.21 18.25 -4.93
CA ALA A 585 12.86 18.63 -5.34
C ALA A 585 12.78 18.92 -6.85
N THR A 586 13.77 19.60 -7.41
CA THR A 586 13.81 19.90 -8.85
C THR A 586 14.01 18.63 -9.68
N ASP A 587 14.92 17.75 -9.27
CA ASP A 587 15.19 16.50 -9.98
C ASP A 587 13.98 15.56 -9.97
N ILE A 588 13.25 15.51 -8.84
CA ILE A 588 12.06 14.67 -8.68
C ILE A 588 10.87 15.28 -9.43
N ASP A 589 10.66 16.60 -9.37
CA ASP A 589 9.66 17.28 -10.20
C ASP A 589 9.86 16.95 -11.69
N ALA A 590 11.11 17.06 -12.18
CA ALA A 590 11.44 16.77 -13.57
C ALA A 590 11.22 15.30 -13.93
N LEU A 591 11.53 14.37 -13.02
CA LEU A 591 11.29 12.95 -13.22
C LEU A 591 9.78 12.65 -13.34
N LEU A 592 8.97 13.20 -12.44
CA LEU A 592 7.52 13.02 -12.44
C LEU A 592 6.83 13.70 -13.63
N ALA A 593 7.35 14.83 -14.10
CA ALA A 593 6.86 15.49 -15.32
C ALA A 593 7.19 14.66 -16.56
N HIS A 594 8.41 14.13 -16.66
CA HIS A 594 8.85 13.29 -17.77
C HIS A 594 8.00 12.01 -17.88
N GLU A 595 7.69 11.36 -16.77
CA GLU A 595 6.84 10.16 -16.74
C GLU A 595 5.42 10.41 -17.24
N ARG A 596 4.93 11.65 -17.11
CA ARG A 596 3.63 12.08 -17.61
C ARG A 596 3.65 12.59 -19.05
N GLY A 597 4.84 12.75 -19.66
CA GLY A 597 5.00 13.35 -20.98
C GLY A 597 4.68 14.85 -21.02
N ASP A 598 4.82 15.54 -19.88
CA ASP A 598 4.56 16.97 -19.74
C ASP A 598 5.89 17.75 -19.85
N ASP A 599 6.17 18.27 -21.05
CA ASP A 599 7.30 19.16 -21.33
C ASP A 599 6.86 20.65 -21.40
N SER A 600 5.70 21.01 -20.84
CA SER A 600 5.13 22.35 -21.01
C SER A 600 5.79 23.40 -20.08
N ASP A 601 6.31 24.49 -20.67
CA ASP A 601 6.95 25.62 -19.96
C ASP A 601 5.93 26.62 -19.33
N GLY A 602 4.71 26.18 -19.00
CA GLY A 602 3.65 27.03 -18.44
C GLY A 602 3.78 27.27 -16.93
N PRO A 603 3.21 28.36 -16.36
CA PRO A 603 3.14 28.52 -14.90
C PRO A 603 2.37 27.39 -14.21
N ASP A 604 2.79 27.07 -13.00
CA ASP A 604 2.10 26.10 -12.15
C ASP A 604 0.67 26.56 -11.87
N VAL A 605 -0.31 25.66 -12.06
CA VAL A 605 -1.73 25.88 -11.73
C VAL A 605 -2.17 24.88 -10.67
N LEU A 606 -2.76 25.33 -9.57
CA LEU A 606 -3.38 24.48 -8.56
C LEU A 606 -4.90 24.63 -8.62
N VAL A 607 -5.60 23.50 -8.65
CA VAL A 607 -7.05 23.46 -8.50
C VAL A 607 -7.39 22.73 -7.21
N THR A 608 -8.06 23.42 -6.28
CA THR A 608 -8.58 22.83 -5.05
C THR A 608 -10.10 22.83 -5.07
N ALA A 609 -10.70 21.84 -4.44
CA ALA A 609 -12.13 21.80 -4.19
C ALA A 609 -12.54 22.90 -3.19
N GLU A 610 -13.72 23.49 -3.43
CA GLU A 610 -14.35 24.42 -2.50
C GLU A 610 -15.76 23.90 -2.14
N PRO A 611 -16.32 24.27 -0.97
CA PRO A 611 -17.67 23.92 -0.57
C PRO A 611 -18.72 24.33 -1.62
N GLY A 612 -19.81 23.57 -1.71
CA GLY A 612 -20.94 23.89 -2.59
C GLY A 612 -20.73 23.54 -4.07
N GLY A 613 -19.78 22.64 -4.39
CA GLY A 613 -19.51 22.23 -5.77
C GLY A 613 -18.68 23.25 -6.54
N LEU A 614 -17.87 24.03 -5.84
CA LEU A 614 -16.97 25.01 -6.41
C LEU A 614 -15.54 24.44 -6.49
N SER A 615 -14.68 25.16 -7.19
CA SER A 615 -13.25 24.92 -7.31
C SER A 615 -12.53 26.26 -7.27
N ARG A 616 -11.44 26.32 -6.52
CA ARG A 616 -10.52 27.44 -6.48
C ARG A 616 -9.34 27.13 -7.40
N VAL A 617 -9.14 27.99 -8.39
CA VAL A 617 -8.05 27.90 -9.36
C VAL A 617 -7.04 28.99 -9.03
N ASP A 618 -5.81 28.59 -8.72
CA ASP A 618 -4.69 29.47 -8.39
C ASP A 618 -3.54 29.20 -9.37
N TRP A 619 -2.82 30.22 -9.80
CA TRP A 619 -1.72 30.08 -10.75
C TRP A 619 -0.57 31.05 -10.45
N ALA A 620 0.66 30.64 -10.77
CA ALA A 620 1.81 31.52 -10.69
C ALA A 620 1.73 32.63 -11.77
N ALA A 621 2.30 33.81 -11.47
CA ALA A 621 2.38 34.89 -12.44
C ALA A 621 3.14 34.46 -13.71
N PHE A 622 2.66 34.92 -14.87
CA PHE A 622 3.31 34.57 -16.13
C PHE A 622 4.60 35.38 -16.33
N PRO A 623 5.69 34.78 -16.84
CA PRO A 623 6.89 35.52 -17.18
C PRO A 623 6.58 36.63 -18.20
N GLY A 624 6.81 37.89 -17.82
CA GLY A 624 6.62 39.06 -18.68
C GLY A 624 5.25 39.74 -18.61
N GLU A 625 4.37 39.36 -17.68
CA GLU A 625 3.18 40.15 -17.35
C GLU A 625 3.55 41.53 -16.78
N ALA A 626 2.75 42.55 -17.12
CA ALA A 626 2.88 43.88 -16.53
C ALA A 626 2.16 43.89 -15.15
N ASP A 627 2.77 44.52 -14.14
CA ASP A 627 2.21 44.75 -12.79
C ASP A 627 0.83 45.45 -12.82
N ASP A 628 0.43 46.01 -13.97
CA ASP A 628 -0.69 46.92 -14.15
C ASP A 628 -2.03 46.20 -14.50
N GLY A 629 -2.15 44.90 -14.26
CA GLY A 629 -3.44 44.20 -14.32
C GLY A 629 -4.01 43.97 -15.72
N HIS A 630 -3.26 43.29 -16.59
CA HIS A 630 -3.84 42.68 -17.79
C HIS A 630 -4.31 41.25 -17.49
N ALA A 631 -5.53 41.17 -16.95
CA ALA A 631 -6.56 40.21 -17.29
C ALA A 631 -6.11 38.85 -17.86
N CYS A 632 -5.97 37.85 -17.00
CA CYS A 632 -6.13 36.49 -17.47
C CYS A 632 -7.58 36.28 -17.93
N THR A 633 -7.76 35.38 -18.89
CA THR A 633 -9.06 34.82 -19.25
C THR A 633 -9.03 33.35 -18.86
N LEU A 634 -10.04 32.92 -18.11
CA LEU A 634 -10.23 31.52 -17.76
C LEU A 634 -11.52 31.02 -18.44
N SER A 635 -11.35 30.07 -19.34
CA SER A 635 -12.45 29.45 -20.09
C SER A 635 -12.65 28.02 -19.60
N ARG A 636 -13.89 27.66 -19.30
CA ARG A 636 -14.30 26.25 -19.14
C ARG A 636 -14.49 25.66 -20.52
N MET A 637 -13.81 24.56 -20.80
CA MET A 637 -13.73 23.94 -22.12
C MET A 637 -14.34 22.55 -22.10
N LEU A 638 -15.04 22.16 -23.17
CA LEU A 638 -15.43 20.78 -23.46
C LEU A 638 -14.90 20.43 -24.85
N GLY A 639 -13.82 19.65 -24.92
CA GLY A 639 -13.07 19.50 -26.18
C GLY A 639 -12.47 20.84 -26.62
N GLU A 640 -12.82 21.31 -27.83
CA GLU A 640 -12.38 22.64 -28.31
C GLU A 640 -13.40 23.75 -28.06
N ASP A 641 -14.58 23.42 -27.54
CA ASP A 641 -15.67 24.37 -27.34
C ASP A 641 -15.55 25.08 -26.00
N VAL A 642 -15.75 26.41 -25.99
CA VAL A 642 -15.85 27.22 -24.77
C VAL A 642 -17.26 27.07 -24.20
N VAL A 643 -17.38 26.43 -23.04
CA VAL A 643 -18.63 26.26 -22.28
C VAL A 643 -18.98 27.53 -21.51
N ASP A 644 -18.00 28.11 -20.82
CA ASP A 644 -18.13 29.34 -20.05
C ASP A 644 -16.79 30.09 -20.02
N GLN A 645 -16.80 31.40 -19.78
CA GLN A 645 -15.58 32.21 -19.78
C GLN A 645 -15.68 33.40 -18.84
N VAL A 646 -14.61 33.63 -18.09
CA VAL A 646 -14.44 34.82 -17.26
C VAL A 646 -13.17 35.55 -17.68
N GLU A 647 -13.32 36.82 -18.01
CA GLU A 647 -12.24 37.71 -18.46
C GLU A 647 -11.86 38.68 -17.35
N HIS A 648 -10.67 39.27 -17.45
CA HIS A 648 -10.21 40.29 -16.50
C HIS A 648 -10.08 39.80 -15.06
N ILE A 649 -9.59 38.57 -14.92
CA ILE A 649 -9.37 37.91 -13.61
C ILE A 649 -7.88 37.84 -13.26
N GLY A 650 -7.61 37.69 -11.96
CA GLY A 650 -6.29 37.35 -11.41
C GLY A 650 -6.43 36.20 -10.41
N PRO A 651 -5.33 35.49 -10.10
CA PRO A 651 -5.39 34.38 -9.16
C PRO A 651 -5.54 34.89 -7.72
N PRO A 652 -6.28 34.17 -6.84
CA PRO A 652 -7.08 32.99 -7.13
C PRO A 652 -8.48 33.34 -7.65
N VAL A 653 -9.11 32.41 -8.37
CA VAL A 653 -10.50 32.53 -8.83
C VAL A 653 -11.33 31.34 -8.35
N VAL A 654 -12.55 31.59 -7.86
CA VAL A 654 -13.48 30.54 -7.44
C VAL A 654 -14.58 30.40 -8.49
N LEU A 655 -14.72 29.20 -9.06
CA LEU A 655 -15.66 28.87 -10.12
C LEU A 655 -16.38 27.54 -9.83
N PRO A 656 -17.48 27.22 -10.53
CA PRO A 656 -18.07 25.88 -10.46
C PRO A 656 -17.06 24.78 -10.82
N ARG A 657 -17.17 23.64 -10.16
CA ARG A 657 -16.33 22.45 -10.44
C ARG A 657 -16.58 21.97 -11.87
N LEU A 658 -15.51 21.48 -12.51
CA LEU A 658 -15.58 20.89 -13.85
C LEU A 658 -16.41 19.61 -13.85
N ASP A 659 -17.24 19.45 -14.87
CA ASP A 659 -17.92 18.19 -15.20
C ASP A 659 -16.97 17.22 -15.91
N GLU A 660 -17.36 15.94 -16.00
CA GLU A 660 -16.54 14.90 -16.64
C GLU A 660 -16.25 15.25 -18.11
N GLY A 661 -14.95 15.26 -18.48
CA GLY A 661 -14.48 15.63 -19.81
C GLY A 661 -14.26 17.13 -20.04
N GLU A 662 -14.58 17.98 -19.06
CA GLU A 662 -14.24 19.40 -19.11
C GLU A 662 -12.81 19.68 -18.64
N HIS A 663 -12.24 20.80 -19.09
CA HIS A 663 -10.95 21.32 -18.60
C HIS A 663 -10.97 22.85 -18.58
N TRP A 664 -10.04 23.45 -17.85
CA TRP A 664 -9.80 24.88 -17.83
C TRP A 664 -8.79 25.27 -18.91
N ARG A 665 -9.07 26.33 -19.66
CA ARG A 665 -8.07 27.03 -20.49
C ARG A 665 -7.78 28.39 -19.87
N LEU A 666 -6.54 28.59 -19.44
CA LEU A 666 -6.03 29.84 -18.90
C LEU A 666 -5.21 30.57 -19.97
N GLU A 667 -5.63 31.77 -20.32
CA GLU A 667 -4.97 32.62 -21.33
C GLU A 667 -4.47 33.92 -20.67
N ALA A 668 -3.20 34.26 -20.88
CA ALA A 668 -2.60 35.50 -20.41
C ALA A 668 -2.30 36.46 -21.57
N PHE A 669 -2.43 37.76 -21.33
CA PHE A 669 -2.33 38.79 -22.36
C PHE A 669 -1.31 39.87 -21.98
N ASP A 670 -0.53 40.34 -22.97
CA ASP A 670 0.38 41.47 -22.78
C ASP A 670 -0.37 42.81 -22.68
N ALA A 671 0.36 43.89 -22.35
CA ALA A 671 -0.19 45.24 -22.24
C ALA A 671 -0.80 45.83 -23.52
N ARG A 672 -0.68 45.12 -24.65
CA ARG A 672 -1.29 45.48 -25.94
C ARG A 672 -2.48 44.57 -26.29
N GLY A 673 -2.91 43.71 -25.36
CA GLY A 673 -4.01 42.77 -25.54
C GLY A 673 -3.66 41.57 -26.42
N ARG A 674 -2.37 41.24 -26.61
CA ARG A 674 -1.97 40.04 -27.37
C ARG A 674 -1.80 38.88 -26.41
N ARG A 675 -2.40 37.73 -26.74
CA ARG A 675 -2.20 36.49 -26.00
C ARG A 675 -0.72 36.09 -26.04
N VAL A 676 -0.12 35.95 -24.86
CA VAL A 676 1.29 35.59 -24.69
C VAL A 676 1.47 34.17 -24.16
N HIS A 677 0.50 33.67 -23.39
CA HIS A 677 0.50 32.32 -22.86
C HIS A 677 -0.90 31.71 -22.92
N GLU A 678 -0.94 30.40 -23.05
CA GLU A 678 -2.16 29.57 -23.10
C GLU A 678 -1.82 28.22 -22.48
N ILE A 679 -2.57 27.82 -21.46
CA ILE A 679 -2.41 26.52 -20.80
C ILE A 679 -3.79 25.90 -20.65
N HIS A 680 -3.86 24.60 -20.85
CA HIS A 680 -5.05 23.81 -20.57
C HIS A 680 -4.76 22.93 -19.36
N VAL A 681 -5.61 22.97 -18.35
CA VAL A 681 -5.47 22.14 -17.15
C VAL A 681 -6.77 21.45 -16.77
N ASP A 682 -6.68 20.25 -16.21
CA ASP A 682 -7.84 19.51 -15.74
C ASP A 682 -8.35 20.02 -14.38
N GLY A 683 -9.32 19.31 -13.78
CA GLY A 683 -9.87 19.63 -12.46
C GLY A 683 -8.90 19.46 -11.29
N ARG A 684 -7.66 19.00 -11.53
CA ARG A 684 -6.58 18.86 -10.55
C ARG A 684 -5.47 19.89 -10.80
N GLY A 685 -5.55 20.65 -11.89
CA GLY A 685 -4.54 21.63 -12.33
C GLY A 685 -3.44 21.02 -13.19
N ASP A 686 -3.59 19.79 -13.68
CA ASP A 686 -2.60 19.12 -14.51
C ASP A 686 -2.77 19.44 -15.98
N PRO A 687 -1.67 19.61 -16.75
CA PRO A 687 -1.75 19.96 -18.15
C PRO A 687 -2.53 18.96 -18.99
N VAL A 688 -3.42 19.47 -19.84
CA VAL A 688 -4.19 18.69 -20.81
C VAL A 688 -3.62 18.96 -22.21
N PRO A 689 -3.32 17.93 -23.02
CA PRO A 689 -2.83 18.12 -24.38
C PRO A 689 -3.84 18.93 -25.21
N SER A 690 -3.39 20.02 -25.83
CA SER A 690 -4.22 20.82 -26.72
C SER A 690 -4.46 20.06 -28.06
N GLY A 691 -5.55 19.29 -28.13
CA GLY A 691 -6.22 18.91 -29.38
C GLY A 691 -6.27 17.41 -29.76
N GLY A 692 -7.49 16.85 -29.78
CA GLY A 692 -7.91 15.88 -30.80
C GLY A 692 -8.17 14.41 -30.39
N MET A 693 -9.26 14.12 -29.67
CA MET A 693 -9.90 12.80 -29.76
C MET A 693 -10.64 12.68 -31.10
N GLY A 694 -10.03 12.02 -32.08
CA GLY A 694 -10.68 11.70 -33.35
C GLY A 694 -9.81 10.95 -34.37
N GLY A 695 -9.85 9.61 -34.34
CA GLY A 695 -9.73 8.74 -35.53
C GLY A 695 -8.37 8.59 -36.24
N SER A 696 -7.76 7.41 -36.08
CA SER A 696 -6.81 6.73 -36.98
C SER A 696 -5.87 7.56 -37.88
N ALA A 697 -4.56 7.54 -37.56
CA ALA A 697 -3.50 7.30 -38.54
C ALA A 697 -2.11 7.19 -37.87
N ARG A 698 -1.50 5.99 -37.91
CA ARG A 698 -0.05 5.93 -38.22
C ARG A 698 0.09 6.26 -39.72
N PRO A 699 1.08 7.08 -40.11
CA PRO A 699 2.32 6.51 -40.62
C PRO A 699 3.58 7.27 -40.14
N ARG A 700 4.56 6.60 -39.56
CA ARG A 700 5.84 6.16 -40.19
C ARG A 700 6.71 7.27 -40.83
N ARG A 701 7.86 7.49 -40.15
CA ARG A 701 9.28 7.55 -40.64
C ARG A 701 9.71 8.84 -41.41
N ALA A 702 10.97 9.31 -41.34
CA ALA A 702 12.24 8.59 -41.23
C ALA A 702 13.44 9.47 -40.76
N ARG A 703 14.35 8.84 -40.01
CA ARG A 703 15.84 8.86 -40.07
C ARG A 703 16.58 10.19 -40.31
N GLN A 704 17.47 10.56 -39.38
CA GLN A 704 18.88 10.14 -39.42
C GLN A 704 19.46 10.03 -38.02
#